data_AF-A0A3D0XER4-F1
#
_entry.id   AF-A0A3D0XER4-F1
#
_cell.length_a   1.000
_cell.length_b   1.000
_cell.length_c   1.000
_cell.angle_alpha   90.00
_cell.angle_beta   90.00
_cell.angle_gamma   90.00
#
_symmetry.space_group_name_H-M   'P 1'
#
loop_
_entity.id
_entity.type
_entity.pdbx_description
1 polymer ?
#
loop_
_entity_poly.entity_id
_entity_poly.type
_entity_poly.pdbx_seq_one_letter_code
_entity_poly.pdbx_strand_id
1 'polypeptide(L)'
;MLTDSIQNSMVLIIWVCILTTLIGLLTGLGSLFANKGFQKTIVLSAILQLVLPPFFVISWWMQRLGGSDGWNLYSMSGAIWLCSLLYWPIPFFLIRGCLQQVDRCLLESEPLLRGMALVRHALWPSLWQPLCVGIGLVALLTLNQLSIPSLLQVRTWSSDLLIQFSATLDWRSTQSDLIGLVTITVLLLWVLRFRKLDSPQPYPEDPERLWVRDSFSPVMKWLLLAGTCLWVGLITLFPLVDFLGSISHWKASIAAISAGQRAVSTSLMMAAFTASFGLFLGWSMRHVSITRLGWILLLLPGSILGVMGLSLIQRWGISQETWGLTGCLAALTLRYGILGWAGSRLAHQQLDRSIKDLSLLEMTSAYQRFRHATLPQSGWILGLAWYGMFLLCLWDAETLLFLIPPGEETLSLRIFNLLHYGHTSQVDGLLIAVILLAILPTAATGLGHVLKRRWFVGPTALVWISASLAGWLLAGTGCQEKPPALPDQASTFFESVRVIGSQGRSPGFFIKPRSLTVDSQDYLYVVDMTGRVQKFDADGHFLLQWQMPELERGKPKGMGIDAQGHIVVIEPHYSRINHFTPEGQLIRQWGKSGADDGHLTLPRSFARQPQGNWIISEYQGAERLQVFDEISGQWRMTIGQRGALNGQFNRPEGVTCDAPGHIYVADSCNHRIQVFTPDGQWMRSFGNPGLKLGSLSYPYDIVMSSEGHLYVCEFGNSRIQIFDPSGLPIEILGGPGASPGMLSNPWAIALDSKGNLYVADAGNHRIQKWIRKVEKEDPPQP
;
A
#
# COMPACT_ATOMS: atom_id res chain seq x y z
N MET A 1 -2.54 0.89 -26.65
CA MET A 1 -1.86 1.04 -25.34
C MET A 1 -2.44 2.20 -24.54
N LEU A 2 -2.10 3.48 -24.81
CA LEU A 2 -2.66 4.64 -24.07
C LEU A 2 -4.20 4.76 -24.20
N THR A 3 -4.74 4.36 -25.35
CA THR A 3 -6.19 4.34 -25.62
C THR A 3 -6.95 3.37 -24.71
N ASP A 4 -6.35 2.23 -24.38
CA ASP A 4 -7.01 1.13 -23.68
C ASP A 4 -7.13 1.44 -22.17
N SER A 5 -6.12 2.06 -21.58
CA SER A 5 -6.14 2.48 -20.18
C SER A 5 -7.06 3.67 -19.93
N ILE A 6 -7.16 4.61 -20.89
CA ILE A 6 -8.16 5.69 -20.86
C ILE A 6 -9.56 5.09 -20.95
N GLN A 7 -9.79 4.17 -21.88
CA GLN A 7 -11.08 3.49 -22.01
C GLN A 7 -11.44 2.75 -20.72
N ASN A 8 -10.51 2.01 -20.14
CA ASN A 8 -10.69 1.33 -18.86
C ASN A 8 -11.02 2.30 -17.72
N SER A 9 -10.32 3.43 -17.63
CA SER A 9 -10.62 4.49 -16.66
C SER A 9 -12.04 5.04 -16.85
N MET A 10 -12.47 5.28 -18.10
CA MET A 10 -13.82 5.77 -18.38
C MET A 10 -14.89 4.74 -18.00
N VAL A 11 -14.70 3.47 -18.37
CA VAL A 11 -15.59 2.36 -17.98
C VAL A 11 -15.70 2.27 -16.46
N LEU A 12 -14.56 2.28 -15.76
CA LEU A 12 -14.51 2.23 -14.30
C LEU A 12 -15.27 3.40 -13.69
N ILE A 13 -15.00 4.64 -14.13
CA ILE A 13 -15.65 5.85 -13.62
C ILE A 13 -17.17 5.79 -13.83
N ILE A 14 -17.63 5.45 -15.04
CA ILE A 14 -19.05 5.42 -15.38
C ILE A 14 -19.79 4.43 -14.46
N TRP A 15 -19.30 3.19 -14.38
CA TRP A 15 -19.98 2.16 -13.60
C TRP A 15 -19.89 2.38 -12.09
N VAL A 16 -18.76 2.87 -11.59
CA VAL A 16 -18.64 3.24 -10.16
C VAL A 16 -19.60 4.39 -9.83
N CYS A 17 -19.72 5.40 -10.68
CA CYS A 17 -20.68 6.49 -10.48
C CYS A 17 -22.13 5.99 -10.45
N ILE A 18 -22.51 5.13 -11.41
CA ILE A 18 -23.87 4.55 -11.45
C ILE A 18 -24.16 3.75 -10.18
N LEU A 19 -23.26 2.83 -9.83
CA LEU A 19 -23.48 1.89 -8.74
C LEU A 19 -23.48 2.59 -7.38
N THR A 20 -22.49 3.43 -7.10
CA THR A 20 -22.42 4.22 -5.84
C THR A 20 -23.62 5.13 -5.66
N THR A 21 -24.06 5.80 -6.72
CA THR A 21 -25.20 6.72 -6.68
C THR A 21 -26.50 5.96 -6.43
N LEU A 22 -26.69 4.81 -7.09
CA LEU A 22 -27.84 3.94 -6.85
C LEU A 22 -27.87 3.44 -5.41
N ILE A 23 -26.74 2.95 -4.90
CA ILE A 23 -26.61 2.49 -3.51
C ILE A 23 -26.89 3.63 -2.54
N GLY A 24 -26.27 4.80 -2.76
CA GLY A 24 -26.47 5.99 -1.92
C GLY A 24 -27.92 6.47 -1.91
N LEU A 25 -28.62 6.38 -3.05
CA LEU A 25 -30.03 6.72 -3.17
C LEU A 25 -30.91 5.74 -2.40
N LEU A 26 -30.71 4.44 -2.61
CA LEU A 26 -31.49 3.39 -1.94
C LEU A 26 -31.29 3.40 -0.42
N THR A 27 -30.04 3.57 0.03
CA THR A 27 -29.71 3.67 1.46
C THR A 27 -30.20 4.98 2.07
N GLY A 28 -30.13 6.09 1.33
CA GLY A 28 -30.66 7.39 1.74
C GLY A 28 -32.18 7.32 1.98
N LEU A 29 -32.92 6.78 1.01
CA LEU A 29 -34.38 6.57 1.10
C LEU A 29 -34.73 5.57 2.21
N GLY A 30 -34.05 4.42 2.26
CA GLY A 30 -34.28 3.40 3.29
C GLY A 30 -34.02 3.91 4.71
N SER A 31 -33.04 4.81 4.87
CA SER A 31 -32.75 5.43 6.16
C SER A 31 -33.88 6.32 6.71
N LEU A 32 -34.82 6.79 5.86
CA LEU A 32 -35.99 7.56 6.33
C LEU A 32 -37.01 6.67 7.06
N PHE A 33 -37.10 5.40 6.68
CA PHE A 33 -38.04 4.44 7.27
C PHE A 33 -37.50 3.80 8.56
N ALA A 34 -36.20 3.89 8.80
CA ALA A 34 -35.54 3.42 10.02
C ALA A 34 -36.01 4.18 11.27
N ASN A 35 -36.01 3.52 12.44
CA ASN A 35 -36.23 4.18 13.74
C ASN A 35 -35.01 5.04 14.12
N LYS A 36 -35.15 5.95 15.11
CA LYS A 36 -34.08 6.89 15.49
C LYS A 36 -32.77 6.20 15.86
N GLY A 37 -32.83 5.06 16.56
CA GLY A 37 -31.65 4.28 16.92
C GLY A 37 -30.93 3.75 15.69
N PHE A 38 -31.66 3.12 14.78
CA PHE A 38 -31.09 2.51 13.58
C PHE A 38 -30.63 3.55 12.55
N GLN A 39 -31.28 4.71 12.46
CA GLN A 39 -30.78 5.83 11.65
C GLN A 39 -29.39 6.29 12.09
N LYS A 40 -29.14 6.36 13.40
CA LYS A 40 -27.80 6.65 13.93
C LYS A 40 -26.81 5.56 13.54
N THR A 41 -27.21 4.29 13.60
CA THR A 41 -26.37 3.16 13.15
C THR A 41 -26.00 3.26 11.67
N ILE A 42 -26.94 3.59 10.78
CA ILE A 42 -26.67 3.75 9.33
C ILE A 42 -25.67 4.89 9.11
N VAL A 43 -25.89 6.05 9.73
CA VAL A 43 -24.99 7.21 9.62
C VAL A 43 -23.59 6.87 10.16
N LEU A 44 -23.51 6.26 11.34
CA LEU A 44 -22.23 5.85 11.93
C LEU A 44 -21.50 4.83 11.05
N SER A 45 -22.22 3.91 10.43
CA SER A 45 -21.63 2.92 9.52
C SER A 45 -21.11 3.58 8.23
N ALA A 46 -21.84 4.54 7.67
CA ALA A 46 -21.38 5.31 6.52
C ALA A 46 -20.11 6.14 6.85
N ILE A 47 -20.06 6.76 8.04
CA ILE A 47 -18.83 7.44 8.53
C ILE A 47 -17.69 6.43 8.69
N LEU A 48 -17.97 5.29 9.34
CA LEU A 48 -16.99 4.25 9.58
C LEU A 48 -16.39 3.74 8.28
N GLN A 49 -17.20 3.52 7.24
CA GLN A 49 -16.72 3.10 5.92
C GLN A 49 -15.75 4.10 5.28
N LEU A 50 -16.00 5.41 5.41
CA LEU A 50 -15.10 6.45 4.88
C LEU A 50 -13.80 6.58 5.68
N VAL A 51 -13.82 6.21 6.96
CA VAL A 51 -12.68 6.32 7.88
C VAL A 51 -11.88 5.03 7.95
N LEU A 52 -12.43 3.89 7.54
CA LEU A 52 -11.70 2.64 7.48
C LEU A 52 -10.57 2.72 6.44
N PRO A 53 -9.40 2.11 6.71
CA PRO A 53 -8.32 2.04 5.73
C PRO A 53 -8.82 1.42 4.41
N PRO A 54 -8.59 2.02 3.23
CA PRO A 54 -9.01 1.43 1.96
C PRO A 54 -8.46 0.00 1.77
N PHE A 55 -7.24 -0.25 2.25
CA PHE A 55 -6.59 -1.57 2.23
C PHE A 55 -7.35 -2.64 3.02
N PHE A 56 -8.12 -2.27 4.05
CA PHE A 56 -8.96 -3.19 4.80
C PHE A 56 -10.09 -3.74 3.92
N VAL A 57 -10.81 -2.83 3.25
CA VAL A 57 -11.88 -3.21 2.32
C VAL A 57 -11.32 -4.12 1.23
N ILE A 58 -10.17 -3.78 0.67
CA ILE A 58 -9.53 -4.58 -0.38
C ILE A 58 -9.12 -5.97 0.13
N SER A 59 -8.34 -6.04 1.21
CA SER A 59 -7.82 -7.30 1.76
C SER A 59 -8.95 -8.28 2.08
N TRP A 60 -9.97 -7.81 2.81
CA TRP A 60 -11.05 -8.68 3.28
C TRP A 60 -11.83 -9.29 2.11
N TRP A 61 -12.23 -8.47 1.13
CA TRP A 61 -12.97 -8.96 -0.03
C TRP A 61 -12.10 -9.82 -0.96
N MET A 62 -10.80 -9.54 -1.09
CA MET A 62 -9.87 -10.39 -1.85
C MET A 62 -9.72 -11.78 -1.25
N GLN A 63 -9.68 -11.90 0.08
CA GLN A 63 -9.58 -13.21 0.73
C GLN A 63 -10.83 -14.06 0.55
N ARG A 64 -12.02 -13.43 0.50
CA ARG A 64 -13.30 -14.14 0.39
C ARG A 64 -13.69 -14.46 -1.05
N LEU A 65 -13.40 -13.56 -2.00
CA LEU A 65 -13.88 -13.65 -3.39
C LEU A 65 -12.76 -13.70 -4.45
N GLY A 66 -11.48 -13.64 -4.04
CA GLY A 66 -10.35 -13.58 -4.97
C GLY A 66 -10.10 -14.85 -5.80
N GLY A 67 -10.69 -15.99 -5.44
CA GLY A 67 -10.44 -17.28 -6.11
C GLY A 67 -11.67 -18.15 -6.30
N SER A 68 -12.88 -17.58 -6.29
CA SER A 68 -14.11 -18.36 -6.52
C SER A 68 -14.29 -18.69 -8.00
N ASP A 69 -14.65 -19.93 -8.32
CA ASP A 69 -14.84 -20.43 -9.70
C ASP A 69 -15.90 -19.69 -10.53
N GLY A 70 -16.74 -18.84 -9.89
CA GLY A 70 -17.84 -18.12 -10.55
C GLY A 70 -17.59 -16.65 -10.89
N TRP A 71 -16.83 -15.91 -10.06
CA TRP A 71 -16.58 -14.48 -10.28
C TRP A 71 -15.12 -14.13 -9.96
N ASN A 72 -14.42 -13.57 -10.96
CA ASN A 72 -13.03 -13.19 -10.83
C ASN A 72 -12.91 -11.75 -10.30
N LEU A 73 -12.49 -11.60 -9.03
CA LEU A 73 -12.24 -10.30 -8.43
C LEU A 73 -11.04 -9.56 -9.07
N TYR A 74 -10.06 -10.27 -9.64
CA TYR A 74 -8.94 -9.71 -10.39
C TYR A 74 -9.38 -9.32 -11.82
N SER A 75 -10.40 -8.46 -11.91
CA SER A 75 -11.00 -8.02 -13.17
C SER A 75 -11.52 -6.59 -13.06
N MET A 76 -11.87 -5.99 -14.21
CA MET A 76 -12.55 -4.69 -14.26
C MET A 76 -13.82 -4.68 -13.41
N SER A 77 -14.60 -5.77 -13.41
CA SER A 77 -15.81 -5.88 -12.61
C SER A 77 -15.53 -5.88 -11.11
N GLY A 78 -14.44 -6.51 -10.67
CA GLY A 78 -13.98 -6.47 -9.29
C GLY A 78 -13.51 -5.07 -8.86
N ALA A 79 -12.83 -4.35 -9.75
CA ALA A 79 -12.43 -2.95 -9.51
C ALA A 79 -13.65 -2.02 -9.35
N ILE A 80 -14.66 -2.16 -10.23
CA ILE A 80 -15.92 -1.43 -10.14
C ILE A 80 -16.62 -1.71 -8.80
N TRP A 81 -16.70 -2.98 -8.41
CA TRP A 81 -17.31 -3.39 -7.16
C TRP A 81 -16.62 -2.76 -5.95
N LEU A 82 -15.31 -2.96 -5.80
CA LEU A 82 -14.56 -2.49 -4.64
C LEU A 82 -14.52 -0.96 -4.54
N CYS A 83 -14.38 -0.24 -5.66
CA CYS A 83 -14.47 1.23 -5.64
C CYS A 83 -15.88 1.68 -5.22
N SER A 84 -16.92 0.95 -5.63
CA SER A 84 -18.29 1.28 -5.25
C SER A 84 -18.57 1.06 -3.76
N LEU A 85 -17.98 0.02 -3.16
CA LEU A 85 -18.03 -0.21 -1.71
C LEU A 85 -17.32 0.89 -0.92
N LEU A 86 -16.29 1.51 -1.49
CA LEU A 86 -15.56 2.58 -0.83
C LEU A 86 -16.32 3.91 -0.87
N TYR A 87 -16.95 4.23 -2.00
CA TYR A 87 -17.47 5.58 -2.26
C TYR A 87 -18.99 5.76 -2.08
N TRP A 88 -19.77 4.70 -1.85
CA TRP A 88 -21.22 4.82 -1.60
C TRP A 88 -21.64 5.80 -0.47
N PRO A 89 -20.84 6.03 0.60
CA PRO A 89 -21.25 6.97 1.65
C PRO A 89 -21.38 8.41 1.16
N ILE A 90 -20.66 8.80 0.10
CA ILE A 90 -20.65 10.17 -0.45
C ILE A 90 -22.05 10.55 -0.98
N PRO A 91 -22.63 9.83 -1.96
CA PRO A 91 -23.99 10.11 -2.41
C PRO A 91 -25.01 9.90 -1.28
N PHE A 92 -24.80 8.93 -0.38
CA PHE A 92 -25.68 8.75 0.79
C PHE A 92 -25.82 10.02 1.64
N PHE A 93 -24.72 10.68 2.01
CA PHE A 93 -24.77 11.90 2.84
C PHE A 93 -25.43 13.06 2.11
N LEU A 94 -25.13 13.25 0.82
CA LEU A 94 -25.72 14.32 0.02
C LEU A 94 -27.23 14.13 -0.16
N ILE A 95 -27.65 12.91 -0.48
CA ILE A 95 -29.06 12.55 -0.67
C ILE A 95 -29.81 12.66 0.66
N ARG A 96 -29.27 12.11 1.75
CA ARG A 96 -29.90 12.19 3.08
C ARG A 96 -30.03 13.64 3.54
N GLY A 97 -28.99 14.46 3.37
CA GLY A 97 -29.03 15.88 3.73
C GLY A 97 -30.12 16.64 2.97
N CYS A 98 -30.26 16.37 1.67
CA CYS A 98 -31.33 16.95 0.85
C CYS A 98 -32.72 16.46 1.27
N LEU A 99 -32.89 15.15 1.52
CA LEU A 99 -34.17 14.57 1.92
C LEU A 99 -34.66 15.13 3.27
N GLN A 100 -33.75 15.54 4.16
CA GLN A 100 -34.07 16.19 5.44
C GLN A 100 -34.54 17.65 5.29
N GLN A 101 -34.35 18.26 4.12
CA GLN A 101 -34.68 19.66 3.82
C GLN A 101 -35.96 19.82 2.97
N VAL A 102 -36.58 18.72 2.53
CA VAL A 102 -37.82 18.78 1.74
C VAL A 102 -38.93 19.42 2.59
N ASP A 103 -39.57 20.46 2.03
CA ASP A 103 -40.56 21.28 2.71
C ASP A 103 -41.86 20.50 2.97
N ARG A 104 -42.34 20.55 4.21
CA ARG A 104 -43.58 19.92 4.67
C ARG A 104 -44.80 20.58 4.00
N CYS A 105 -44.78 21.90 3.83
CA CYS A 105 -45.91 22.64 3.27
C CYS A 105 -46.21 22.23 1.82
N LEU A 106 -45.17 21.92 1.03
CA LEU A 106 -45.29 21.45 -0.36
C LEU A 106 -46.05 20.11 -0.46
N LEU A 107 -45.89 19.25 0.56
CA LEU A 107 -46.43 17.89 0.54
C LEU A 107 -47.80 17.78 1.19
N GLU A 108 -48.07 18.62 2.19
CA GLU A 108 -49.40 18.77 2.75
C GLU A 108 -50.37 19.45 1.77
N SER A 109 -49.88 20.32 0.88
CA SER A 109 -50.70 20.95 -0.15
C SER A 109 -51.13 20.02 -1.30
N GLU A 110 -50.45 18.87 -1.49
CA GLU A 110 -50.74 17.94 -2.59
C GLU A 110 -50.89 16.47 -2.12
N PRO A 111 -52.06 16.08 -1.57
CA PRO A 111 -52.30 14.73 -1.03
C PRO A 111 -52.26 13.60 -2.08
N LEU A 112 -52.26 13.93 -3.37
CA LEU A 112 -52.16 12.99 -4.50
C LEU A 112 -50.71 12.55 -4.78
N LEU A 113 -49.70 13.26 -4.27
CA LEU A 113 -48.29 12.89 -4.40
C LEU A 113 -47.95 11.73 -3.44
N ARG A 114 -48.21 10.49 -3.88
CA ARG A 114 -47.85 9.26 -3.16
C ARG A 114 -47.02 8.30 -4.03
N GLY A 115 -46.23 7.45 -3.39
CA GLY A 115 -45.41 6.43 -4.06
C GLY A 115 -44.52 7.00 -5.17
N MET A 116 -44.67 6.49 -6.40
CA MET A 116 -43.86 6.93 -7.54
C MET A 116 -44.19 8.35 -8.00
N ALA A 117 -45.41 8.86 -7.76
CA ALA A 117 -45.76 10.24 -8.11
C ALA A 117 -44.98 11.24 -7.25
N LEU A 118 -44.84 10.95 -5.95
CA LEU A 118 -44.00 11.70 -5.01
C LEU A 118 -42.52 11.70 -5.44
N VAL A 119 -42.00 10.51 -5.79
CA VAL A 119 -40.62 10.37 -6.25
C VAL A 119 -40.37 11.21 -7.50
N ARG A 120 -41.27 11.13 -8.49
CA ARG A 120 -41.10 11.80 -9.78
C ARG A 120 -41.24 13.31 -9.72
N HIS A 121 -42.20 13.84 -8.96
CA HIS A 121 -42.58 15.25 -9.02
C HIS A 121 -42.03 16.10 -7.86
N ALA A 122 -41.71 15.50 -6.70
CA ALA A 122 -41.21 16.24 -5.54
C ALA A 122 -39.76 15.87 -5.19
N LEU A 123 -39.45 14.58 -5.08
CA LEU A 123 -38.12 14.14 -4.65
C LEU A 123 -37.08 14.26 -5.76
N TRP A 124 -37.38 13.79 -6.99
CA TRP A 124 -36.42 13.79 -8.10
C TRP A 124 -35.90 15.19 -8.47
N PRO A 125 -36.75 16.25 -8.60
CA PRO A 125 -36.26 17.60 -8.86
C PRO A 125 -35.36 18.14 -7.74
N SER A 126 -35.67 17.80 -6.48
CA SER A 126 -34.87 18.20 -5.32
C SER A 126 -33.53 17.45 -5.25
N LEU A 127 -33.53 16.17 -5.64
CA LEU A 127 -32.34 15.31 -5.62
C LEU A 127 -31.37 15.55 -6.78
N TRP A 128 -31.79 16.23 -7.85
CA TRP A 128 -30.95 16.41 -9.04
C TRP A 128 -29.59 17.06 -8.72
N GLN A 129 -29.58 18.15 -7.93
CA GLN A 129 -28.36 18.84 -7.55
C GLN A 129 -27.40 17.96 -6.71
N PRO A 130 -27.82 17.37 -5.57
CA PRO A 130 -26.95 16.50 -4.78
C PRO A 130 -26.50 15.25 -5.54
N LEU A 131 -27.31 14.72 -6.47
CA LEU A 131 -26.91 13.62 -7.35
C LEU A 131 -25.79 14.04 -8.30
N CYS A 132 -25.90 15.18 -8.99
CA CYS A 132 -24.83 15.67 -9.87
C CYS A 132 -23.53 15.93 -9.10
N VAL A 133 -23.61 16.50 -7.89
CA VAL A 133 -22.43 16.73 -7.06
C VAL A 133 -21.81 15.42 -6.58
N GLY A 134 -22.65 14.47 -6.14
CA GLY A 134 -22.21 13.13 -5.74
C GLY A 134 -21.49 12.41 -6.88
N ILE A 135 -22.09 12.39 -8.07
CA ILE A 135 -21.50 11.78 -9.28
C ILE A 135 -20.16 12.43 -9.61
N GLY A 136 -20.07 13.76 -9.61
CA GLY A 136 -18.81 14.44 -9.93
C GLY A 136 -17.71 14.19 -8.90
N LEU A 137 -18.03 14.13 -7.60
CA LEU A 137 -17.08 13.76 -6.55
C LEU A 137 -16.62 12.31 -6.67
N VAL A 138 -17.55 11.37 -6.89
CA VAL A 138 -17.21 9.95 -7.09
C VAL A 138 -16.35 9.77 -8.35
N ALA A 139 -16.66 10.46 -9.45
CA ALA A 139 -15.87 10.42 -10.67
C ALA A 139 -14.42 10.89 -10.42
N LEU A 140 -14.25 11.99 -9.69
CA LEU A 140 -12.95 12.51 -9.31
C LEU A 140 -12.16 11.53 -8.43
N LEU A 141 -12.80 10.96 -7.40
CA LEU A 141 -12.15 10.00 -6.51
C LEU A 141 -11.79 8.69 -7.22
N THR A 142 -12.65 8.22 -8.14
CA THR A 142 -12.39 7.02 -8.94
C THR A 142 -11.25 7.24 -9.93
N LEU A 143 -11.17 8.43 -10.55
CA LEU A 143 -10.04 8.81 -11.39
C LEU A 143 -8.73 8.89 -10.60
N ASN A 144 -8.81 9.38 -9.35
CA ASN A 144 -7.67 9.50 -8.44
C ASN A 144 -7.15 8.13 -7.96
N GLN A 145 -8.03 7.15 -7.83
CA GLN A 145 -7.72 5.89 -7.18
C GLN A 145 -6.73 5.04 -8.00
N LEU A 146 -5.51 4.87 -7.49
CA LEU A 146 -4.49 4.01 -8.08
C LEU A 146 -4.49 2.62 -7.45
N SER A 147 -4.71 2.57 -6.13
CA SER A 147 -4.45 1.37 -5.34
C SER A 147 -5.33 0.18 -5.71
N ILE A 148 -6.66 0.38 -5.83
CA ILE A 148 -7.60 -0.71 -6.13
C ILE A 148 -7.36 -1.29 -7.54
N PRO A 149 -7.38 -0.50 -8.63
CA PRO A 149 -7.20 -1.07 -9.96
C PRO A 149 -5.85 -1.76 -10.13
N SER A 150 -4.78 -1.17 -9.58
CA SER A 150 -3.43 -1.73 -9.68
C SER A 150 -3.30 -3.10 -8.98
N LEU A 151 -3.87 -3.25 -7.77
CA LEU A 151 -3.85 -4.52 -7.04
C LEU A 151 -4.67 -5.62 -7.75
N LEU A 152 -5.74 -5.23 -8.45
CA LEU A 152 -6.57 -6.14 -9.23
C LEU A 152 -6.08 -6.32 -10.68
N GLN A 153 -4.89 -5.78 -11.00
CA GLN A 153 -4.26 -5.86 -12.32
C GLN A 153 -5.07 -5.20 -13.45
N VAL A 154 -5.91 -4.23 -13.11
CA VAL A 154 -6.68 -3.42 -14.04
C VAL A 154 -5.90 -2.16 -14.37
N ARG A 155 -5.46 -2.04 -15.62
CA ARG A 155 -4.77 -0.83 -16.10
C ARG A 155 -5.74 0.33 -16.24
N THR A 156 -5.53 1.36 -15.45
CA THR A 156 -6.15 2.68 -15.53
C THR A 156 -5.14 3.71 -16.01
N TRP A 157 -5.62 4.87 -16.45
CA TRP A 157 -4.77 5.98 -16.87
C TRP A 157 -3.79 6.43 -15.77
N SER A 158 -4.22 6.47 -14.50
CA SER A 158 -3.35 6.77 -13.35
C SER A 158 -2.27 5.70 -13.14
N SER A 159 -2.60 4.42 -13.35
CA SER A 159 -1.64 3.32 -13.26
C SER A 159 -0.65 3.32 -14.43
N ASP A 160 -1.08 3.71 -15.63
CA ASP A 160 -0.19 3.81 -16.79
C ASP A 160 0.80 4.97 -16.62
N LEU A 161 0.37 6.14 -16.12
CA LEU A 161 1.29 7.22 -15.76
C LEU A 161 2.33 6.74 -14.76
N LEU A 162 1.90 6.00 -13.73
CA LEU A 162 2.79 5.42 -12.73
C LEU A 162 3.77 4.43 -13.35
N ILE A 163 3.29 3.50 -14.18
CA ILE A 163 4.10 2.48 -14.84
C ILE A 163 5.09 3.18 -15.77
N GLN A 164 4.65 4.09 -16.64
CA GLN A 164 5.51 4.82 -17.54
C GLN A 164 6.56 5.65 -16.80
N PHE A 165 6.18 6.38 -15.73
CA PHE A 165 7.14 7.15 -14.95
C PHE A 165 8.09 6.26 -14.15
N SER A 166 7.60 5.24 -13.45
CA SER A 166 8.45 4.31 -12.70
C SER A 166 9.41 3.57 -13.61
N ALA A 167 8.97 3.31 -14.84
CA ALA A 167 9.78 2.69 -15.84
C ALA A 167 10.78 3.73 -16.37
N THR A 168 10.39 4.89 -16.89
CA THR A 168 11.30 5.84 -17.59
C THR A 168 12.12 6.73 -16.67
N LEU A 169 11.58 7.07 -15.50
CA LEU A 169 12.01 8.17 -14.63
C LEU A 169 12.13 9.52 -15.37
N ASP A 170 11.47 9.65 -16.54
CA ASP A 170 11.51 10.85 -17.35
C ASP A 170 10.16 11.55 -17.30
N TRP A 171 10.18 12.72 -16.69
CA TRP A 171 9.05 13.64 -16.62
C TRP A 171 8.51 14.03 -18.01
N ARG A 172 9.38 14.19 -19.03
CA ARG A 172 8.93 14.63 -20.37
C ARG A 172 8.01 13.61 -21.01
N SER A 173 8.29 12.33 -20.79
CA SER A 173 7.50 11.23 -21.35
C SER A 173 6.09 11.13 -20.74
N THR A 174 5.88 11.67 -19.54
CA THR A 174 4.61 11.59 -18.80
C THR A 174 3.85 12.93 -18.71
N GLN A 175 4.40 14.00 -19.31
CA GLN A 175 3.79 15.34 -19.29
C GLN A 175 2.40 15.37 -19.94
N SER A 176 2.20 14.67 -21.06
CA SER A 176 0.91 14.64 -21.75
C SER A 176 -0.19 14.03 -20.89
N ASP A 177 0.10 12.89 -20.26
CA ASP A 177 -0.82 12.19 -19.36
C ASP A 177 -1.15 13.02 -18.13
N LEU A 178 -0.13 13.65 -17.54
CA LEU A 178 -0.31 14.55 -16.42
C LEU A 178 -1.23 15.72 -16.78
N ILE A 179 -0.96 16.39 -17.89
CA ILE A 179 -1.77 17.51 -18.37
C ILE A 179 -3.20 17.06 -18.59
N GLY A 180 -3.41 15.88 -19.18
CA GLY A 180 -4.74 15.30 -19.37
C GLY A 180 -5.49 15.10 -18.06
N LEU A 181 -4.86 14.45 -17.08
CA LEU A 181 -5.45 14.20 -15.76
C LEU A 181 -5.77 15.51 -15.01
N VAL A 182 -4.84 16.46 -14.97
CA VAL A 182 -5.06 17.78 -14.37
C VAL A 182 -6.20 18.52 -15.08
N THR A 183 -6.23 18.49 -16.41
CA THR A 183 -7.27 19.15 -17.21
C THR A 183 -8.65 18.59 -16.90
N ILE A 184 -8.79 17.26 -16.81
CA ILE A 184 -10.07 16.63 -16.47
C ILE A 184 -10.48 16.95 -15.04
N THR A 185 -9.56 16.94 -14.07
CA THR A 185 -9.85 17.35 -12.69
C THR A 185 -10.35 18.79 -12.64
N VAL A 186 -9.72 19.70 -13.39
CA VAL A 186 -10.13 21.11 -13.49
C VAL A 186 -11.50 21.24 -14.15
N LEU A 187 -11.74 20.54 -15.27
CA LEU A 187 -13.01 20.55 -15.98
C LEU A 187 -14.15 20.02 -15.10
N LEU A 188 -13.93 18.91 -14.40
CA LEU A 188 -14.91 18.35 -13.47
C LEU A 188 -15.21 19.32 -12.32
N LEU A 189 -14.20 19.96 -11.73
CA LEU A 189 -14.39 20.99 -10.71
C LEU A 189 -15.14 22.22 -11.24
N TRP A 190 -14.93 22.57 -12.51
CA TRP A 190 -15.65 23.65 -13.18
C TRP A 190 -17.10 23.27 -13.47
N VAL A 191 -17.38 22.02 -13.86
CA VAL A 191 -18.75 21.51 -14.06
C VAL A 191 -19.50 21.40 -12.73
N LEU A 192 -18.82 21.00 -11.66
CA LEU A 192 -19.36 21.00 -10.29
C LEU A 192 -19.68 22.41 -9.75
N ARG A 193 -19.54 23.47 -10.55
CA ARG A 193 -19.90 24.86 -10.21
C ARG A 193 -21.39 25.07 -9.91
N PHE A 194 -22.24 24.05 -10.08
CA PHE A 194 -23.65 24.12 -9.71
C PHE A 194 -23.83 24.63 -8.28
N ARG A 195 -24.83 25.53 -8.16
CA ARG A 195 -25.31 26.39 -7.06
C ARG A 195 -24.86 26.01 -5.63
N LYS A 196 -24.72 27.03 -4.77
CA LYS A 196 -24.50 26.86 -3.31
C LYS A 196 -25.33 25.66 -2.83
N LEU A 197 -24.65 24.56 -2.50
CA LEU A 197 -25.24 23.56 -1.63
C LEU A 197 -25.44 24.30 -0.31
N ASP A 198 -26.69 24.56 0.04
CA ASP A 198 -26.99 25.03 1.38
C ASP A 198 -26.42 23.99 2.34
N SER A 199 -25.51 24.44 3.22
CA SER A 199 -24.91 23.53 4.20
C SER A 199 -26.05 22.82 4.92
N PRO A 200 -25.96 21.51 5.22
CA PRO A 200 -26.90 20.88 6.12
C PRO A 200 -26.80 21.58 7.48
N GLN A 201 -27.60 22.63 7.67
CA GLN A 201 -27.77 23.28 8.95
C GLN A 201 -28.40 22.23 9.85
N PRO A 202 -27.81 21.94 11.02
CA PRO A 202 -28.48 21.11 12.01
C PRO A 202 -29.71 21.87 12.51
N TYR A 203 -30.83 21.72 11.80
CA TYR A 203 -32.12 22.15 12.31
C TYR A 203 -32.48 21.28 13.52
N PRO A 204 -33.16 21.84 14.54
CA PRO A 204 -33.62 21.08 15.69
C PRO A 204 -34.38 19.83 15.22
N GLU A 205 -34.05 18.67 15.81
CA GLU A 205 -34.74 17.40 15.54
C GLU A 205 -36.20 17.50 16.01
N ASP A 206 -37.09 17.93 15.13
CA ASP A 206 -38.52 17.97 15.43
C ASP A 206 -39.10 16.54 15.32
N PRO A 207 -39.66 15.96 16.40
CA PRO A 207 -40.22 14.59 16.40
C PRO A 207 -41.36 14.38 15.39
N GLU A 208 -41.95 15.42 14.82
CA GLU A 208 -43.06 15.35 13.87
C GLU A 208 -42.66 15.14 12.39
N ARG A 209 -41.36 15.03 12.05
CA ARG A 209 -40.91 14.79 10.65
C ARG A 209 -41.17 13.36 10.11
N LEU A 210 -42.16 12.65 10.65
CA LEU A 210 -42.58 11.28 10.30
C LEU A 210 -43.36 11.18 8.97
N TRP A 211 -43.64 12.28 8.30
CA TRP A 211 -44.56 12.39 7.15
C TRP A 211 -44.16 11.60 5.89
N VAL A 212 -42.86 11.40 5.60
CA VAL A 212 -42.43 10.55 4.47
C VAL A 212 -42.89 9.11 4.66
N ARG A 213 -43.05 8.66 5.91
CA ARG A 213 -43.43 7.27 6.18
C ARG A 213 -44.81 6.96 5.61
N ASP A 214 -45.76 7.88 5.60
CA ASP A 214 -47.14 7.53 5.24
C ASP A 214 -47.43 7.65 3.73
N SER A 215 -46.53 8.28 2.96
CA SER A 215 -46.66 8.46 1.52
C SER A 215 -46.20 7.27 0.67
N PHE A 216 -45.56 6.25 1.25
CA PHE A 216 -45.09 5.04 0.57
C PHE A 216 -45.91 3.80 0.94
N SER A 217 -46.01 2.82 0.04
CA SER A 217 -46.66 1.54 0.34
C SER A 217 -45.87 0.73 1.39
N PRO A 218 -46.53 -0.08 2.24
CA PRO A 218 -45.85 -0.90 3.24
C PRO A 218 -44.76 -1.82 2.65
N VAL A 219 -45.02 -2.39 1.48
CA VAL A 219 -44.07 -3.26 0.75
C VAL A 219 -42.81 -2.48 0.36
N MET A 220 -42.96 -1.27 -0.19
CA MET A 220 -41.81 -0.45 -0.60
C MET A 220 -40.96 -0.04 0.60
N LYS A 221 -41.60 0.33 1.73
CA LYS A 221 -40.89 0.65 2.98
C LYS A 221 -40.05 -0.54 3.44
N TRP A 222 -40.65 -1.72 3.45
CA TRP A 222 -39.97 -2.94 3.91
C TRP A 222 -38.80 -3.29 3.00
N LEU A 223 -38.97 -3.24 1.67
CA LEU A 223 -37.89 -3.52 0.72
C LEU A 223 -36.71 -2.54 0.86
N LEU A 224 -36.97 -1.24 0.95
CA LEU A 224 -35.93 -0.22 1.10
C LEU A 224 -35.20 -0.34 2.45
N LEU A 225 -35.94 -0.59 3.53
CA LEU A 225 -35.34 -0.79 4.85
C LEU A 225 -34.54 -2.09 4.90
N ALA A 226 -35.08 -3.22 4.43
CA ALA A 226 -34.40 -4.51 4.39
C ALA A 226 -33.13 -4.45 3.51
N GLY A 227 -33.21 -3.81 2.34
CA GLY A 227 -32.05 -3.58 1.48
C GLY A 227 -30.98 -2.72 2.15
N THR A 228 -31.37 -1.68 2.88
CA THR A 228 -30.44 -0.84 3.65
C THR A 228 -29.80 -1.60 4.80
N CYS A 229 -30.57 -2.41 5.53
CA CYS A 229 -30.07 -3.28 6.59
C CYS A 229 -29.06 -4.29 6.05
N LEU A 230 -29.42 -4.97 4.96
CA LEU A 230 -28.56 -5.94 4.29
C LEU A 230 -27.25 -5.27 3.83
N TRP A 231 -27.34 -4.09 3.20
CA TRP A 231 -26.18 -3.38 2.69
C TRP A 231 -25.23 -2.93 3.81
N VAL A 232 -25.74 -2.22 4.83
CA VAL A 232 -24.92 -1.74 5.95
C VAL A 232 -24.33 -2.91 6.76
N GLY A 233 -25.14 -3.95 6.97
CA GLY A 233 -24.72 -5.17 7.65
C GLY A 233 -23.59 -5.90 6.92
N LEU A 234 -23.77 -6.20 5.63
CA LEU A 234 -22.82 -7.01 4.85
C LEU A 234 -21.54 -6.25 4.46
N ILE A 235 -21.62 -4.94 4.22
CA ILE A 235 -20.50 -4.20 3.62
C ILE A 235 -19.59 -3.57 4.67
N THR A 236 -20.14 -3.09 5.78
CA THR A 236 -19.34 -2.34 6.77
C THR A 236 -19.21 -3.09 8.07
N LEU A 237 -20.33 -3.53 8.67
CA LEU A 237 -20.31 -4.08 10.02
C LEU A 237 -19.79 -5.51 10.06
N PHE A 238 -20.30 -6.39 9.19
CA PHE A 238 -19.90 -7.79 9.16
C PHE A 238 -18.41 -7.99 8.86
N PRO A 239 -17.81 -7.36 7.82
CA PRO A 239 -16.38 -7.51 7.56
C PRO A 239 -15.53 -7.07 8.73
N LEU A 240 -15.90 -5.95 9.39
CA LEU A 240 -15.14 -5.44 10.52
C LEU A 240 -15.23 -6.36 11.74
N VAL A 241 -16.43 -6.87 12.05
CA VAL A 241 -16.65 -7.80 13.17
C VAL A 241 -15.95 -9.14 12.92
N ASP A 242 -16.10 -9.71 11.72
CA ASP A 242 -15.42 -10.94 11.30
C ASP A 242 -13.90 -10.78 11.40
N PHE A 243 -13.37 -9.67 10.89
CA PHE A 243 -11.94 -9.41 10.91
C PHE A 243 -11.37 -9.24 12.32
N LEU A 244 -12.03 -8.42 13.17
CA LEU A 244 -11.58 -8.16 14.54
C LEU A 244 -11.85 -9.34 15.49
N GLY A 245 -12.82 -10.20 15.18
CA GLY A 245 -13.13 -11.41 15.96
C GLY A 245 -12.14 -12.56 15.75
N SER A 246 -11.31 -12.49 14.70
CA SER A 246 -10.37 -13.56 14.34
C SER A 246 -9.10 -13.54 15.19
N ILE A 247 -8.93 -14.56 16.03
CA ILE A 247 -7.74 -14.74 16.88
C ILE A 247 -6.46 -14.87 16.03
N SER A 248 -6.54 -15.44 14.82
CA SER A 248 -5.36 -15.61 13.96
C SER A 248 -4.81 -14.26 13.49
N HIS A 249 -5.67 -13.28 13.18
CA HIS A 249 -5.24 -11.93 12.79
C HIS A 249 -4.52 -11.23 13.95
N TRP A 250 -5.03 -11.36 15.17
CA TRP A 250 -4.39 -10.80 16.37
C TRP A 250 -3.05 -11.47 16.71
N LYS A 251 -2.88 -12.77 16.46
CA LYS A 251 -1.58 -13.43 16.59
C LYS A 251 -0.60 -12.93 15.54
N ALA A 252 -1.05 -12.78 14.30
CA ALA A 252 -0.24 -12.26 13.20
C ALA A 252 0.18 -10.79 13.44
N SER A 253 -0.66 -9.98 14.09
CA SER A 253 -0.34 -8.57 14.35
C SER A 253 0.88 -8.39 15.26
N ILE A 254 1.07 -9.25 16.27
CA ILE A 254 2.25 -9.17 17.16
C ILE A 254 3.55 -9.34 16.35
N ALA A 255 3.60 -10.34 15.47
CA ALA A 255 4.76 -10.59 14.62
C ALA A 255 4.93 -9.52 13.54
N ALA A 256 3.83 -9.03 12.95
CA ALA A 256 3.88 -8.01 11.91
C ALA A 256 4.30 -6.64 12.47
N ILE A 257 3.81 -6.26 13.66
CA ILE A 257 4.19 -5.03 14.36
C ILE A 257 5.65 -5.09 14.80
N SER A 258 6.10 -6.23 15.36
CA SER A 258 7.50 -6.37 15.77
C SER A 258 8.45 -6.31 14.57
N ALA A 259 8.09 -6.90 13.43
CA ALA A 259 8.82 -6.78 12.18
C ALA A 259 8.70 -5.39 11.51
N GLY A 260 7.85 -4.51 12.03
CA GLY A 260 7.52 -3.23 11.41
C GLY A 260 7.48 -2.04 12.36
N GLN A 261 8.21 -2.10 13.47
CA GLN A 261 8.22 -1.03 14.49
C GLN A 261 8.56 0.34 13.90
N ARG A 262 9.56 0.42 13.01
CA ARG A 262 9.87 1.67 12.28
C ARG A 262 8.70 2.18 11.46
N ALA A 263 8.02 1.30 10.72
CA ALA A 263 6.89 1.74 9.90
C ALA A 263 5.73 2.28 10.75
N VAL A 264 5.50 1.69 11.93
CA VAL A 264 4.51 2.16 12.90
C VAL A 264 4.87 3.55 13.41
N SER A 265 6.12 3.77 13.85
CA SER A 265 6.56 5.07 14.37
C SER A 265 6.58 6.15 13.29
N THR A 266 7.12 5.84 12.11
CA THR A 266 7.18 6.77 10.97
C THR A 266 5.78 7.17 10.50
N SER A 267 4.83 6.22 10.40
CA SER A 267 3.43 6.52 10.09
C SER A 267 2.76 7.44 11.11
N LEU A 268 2.90 7.13 12.41
CA LEU A 268 2.29 7.94 13.47
C LEU A 268 2.86 9.36 13.48
N MET A 269 4.18 9.48 13.39
CA MET A 269 4.89 10.77 13.37
C MET A 269 4.48 11.60 12.15
N MET A 270 4.52 11.03 10.94
CA MET A 270 4.20 11.77 9.72
C MET A 270 2.74 12.21 9.69
N ALA A 271 1.81 11.34 10.09
CA ALA A 271 0.41 11.66 10.14
C ALA A 271 0.11 12.76 11.18
N ALA A 272 0.64 12.62 12.40
CA ALA A 272 0.42 13.59 13.47
C ALA A 272 1.07 14.95 13.18
N PHE A 273 2.29 14.96 12.63
CA PHE A 273 2.99 16.18 12.26
C PHE A 273 2.24 16.91 11.14
N THR A 274 1.94 16.22 10.03
CA THR A 274 1.26 16.81 8.88
C THR A 274 -0.11 17.35 9.29
N ALA A 275 -0.85 16.60 10.11
CA ALA A 275 -2.15 17.04 10.61
C ALA A 275 -2.05 18.33 11.44
N SER A 276 -1.06 18.39 12.34
CA SER A 276 -0.85 19.54 13.23
C SER A 276 -0.34 20.76 12.47
N PHE A 277 0.64 20.57 11.59
CA PHE A 277 1.24 21.63 10.79
C PHE A 277 0.26 22.19 9.76
N GLY A 278 -0.50 21.34 9.07
CA GLY A 278 -1.53 21.77 8.13
C GLY A 278 -2.67 22.54 8.81
N LEU A 279 -3.05 22.15 10.04
CA LEU A 279 -4.02 22.91 10.83
C LEU A 279 -3.45 24.27 11.29
N PHE A 280 -2.19 24.31 11.73
CA PHE A 280 -1.51 25.55 12.11
C PHE A 280 -1.43 26.54 10.94
N LEU A 281 -1.02 26.06 9.76
CA LEU A 281 -1.01 26.84 8.52
C LEU A 281 -2.42 27.29 8.15
N GLY A 282 -3.39 26.38 8.21
CA GLY A 282 -4.80 26.68 7.96
C GLY A 282 -5.36 27.76 8.87
N TRP A 283 -5.04 27.71 10.16
CA TRP A 283 -5.43 28.73 11.13
C TRP A 283 -4.78 30.07 10.83
N SER A 284 -3.48 30.07 10.52
CA SER A 284 -2.74 31.28 10.17
C SER A 284 -3.30 31.95 8.91
N MET A 285 -3.71 31.15 7.93
CA MET A 285 -4.27 31.60 6.64
C MET A 285 -5.80 31.68 6.61
N ARG A 286 -6.50 31.57 7.75
CA ARG A 286 -7.98 31.51 7.80
C ARG A 286 -8.70 32.70 7.14
N HIS A 287 -8.02 33.84 7.05
CA HIS A 287 -8.52 35.07 6.41
C HIS A 287 -8.28 35.13 4.90
N VAL A 288 -7.36 34.30 4.39
CA VAL A 288 -7.04 34.23 2.97
C VAL A 288 -8.12 33.43 2.24
N SER A 289 -8.70 34.00 1.20
CA SER A 289 -9.64 33.28 0.34
C SER A 289 -8.90 32.40 -0.65
N ILE A 290 -8.72 31.11 -0.32
CA ILE A 290 -8.26 30.12 -1.29
C ILE A 290 -9.37 29.90 -2.33
N THR A 291 -9.03 30.03 -3.60
CA THR A 291 -9.95 29.79 -4.72
C THR A 291 -10.28 28.30 -4.83
N ARG A 292 -11.31 27.94 -5.60
CA ARG A 292 -11.66 26.53 -5.82
C ARG A 292 -10.52 25.72 -6.45
N LEU A 293 -9.58 26.37 -7.14
CA LEU A 293 -8.39 25.75 -7.71
C LEU A 293 -7.44 25.19 -6.64
N GLY A 294 -7.48 25.70 -5.39
CA GLY A 294 -6.70 25.13 -4.30
C GLY A 294 -7.04 23.67 -4.00
N TRP A 295 -8.27 23.22 -4.32
CA TRP A 295 -8.71 21.83 -4.11
C TRP A 295 -8.09 20.83 -5.08
N ILE A 296 -7.45 21.30 -6.15
CA ILE A 296 -6.79 20.44 -7.14
C ILE A 296 -5.73 19.57 -6.45
N LEU A 297 -4.97 20.10 -5.51
CA LEU A 297 -3.91 19.35 -4.82
C LEU A 297 -4.44 18.16 -4.03
N LEU A 298 -5.63 18.29 -3.43
CA LEU A 298 -6.30 17.19 -2.73
C LEU A 298 -6.87 16.17 -3.72
N LEU A 299 -7.37 16.64 -4.86
CA LEU A 299 -8.17 15.87 -5.81
C LEU A 299 -7.35 15.21 -6.93
N LEU A 300 -6.08 15.60 -7.10
CA LEU A 300 -5.17 14.90 -7.99
C LEU A 300 -4.73 13.55 -7.41
N PRO A 301 -4.47 12.54 -8.28
CA PRO A 301 -3.75 11.33 -7.93
C PRO A 301 -2.53 11.62 -7.03
N GLY A 302 -2.40 10.92 -5.91
CA GLY A 302 -1.24 11.10 -5.01
C GLY A 302 0.07 10.80 -5.71
N SER A 303 0.06 9.78 -6.58
CA SER A 303 1.20 9.40 -7.40
C SER A 303 1.75 10.56 -8.23
N ILE A 304 0.90 11.45 -8.74
CA ILE A 304 1.33 12.64 -9.49
C ILE A 304 2.17 13.57 -8.61
N LEU A 305 1.74 13.83 -7.37
CA LEU A 305 2.51 14.64 -6.43
C LEU A 305 3.85 13.97 -6.10
N GLY A 306 3.87 12.64 -5.98
CA GLY A 306 5.09 11.86 -5.83
C GLY A 306 6.04 12.01 -7.02
N VAL A 307 5.52 11.86 -8.25
CA VAL A 307 6.26 12.05 -9.51
C VAL A 307 6.83 13.45 -9.61
N MET A 308 6.00 14.47 -9.36
CA MET A 308 6.41 15.88 -9.39
C MET A 308 7.50 16.17 -8.36
N GLY A 309 7.32 15.69 -7.13
CA GLY A 309 8.30 15.86 -6.06
C GLY A 309 9.64 15.22 -6.40
N LEU A 310 9.64 13.96 -6.87
CA LEU A 310 10.88 13.27 -7.26
C LEU A 310 11.57 13.99 -8.43
N SER A 311 10.79 14.44 -9.42
CA SER A 311 11.33 15.18 -10.57
C SER A 311 12.00 16.50 -10.15
N LEU A 312 11.43 17.22 -9.18
CA LEU A 312 12.02 18.45 -8.63
C LEU A 312 13.30 18.17 -7.85
N ILE A 313 13.28 17.14 -7.00
CA ILE A 313 14.45 16.68 -6.22
C ILE A 313 15.61 16.36 -7.16
N GLN A 314 15.36 15.58 -8.21
CA GLN A 314 16.37 15.23 -9.22
C GLN A 314 16.88 16.45 -9.97
N ARG A 315 15.98 17.35 -10.40
CA ARG A 315 16.36 18.57 -11.12
C ARG A 315 17.24 19.52 -10.30
N TRP A 316 17.03 19.57 -8.98
CA TRP A 316 17.79 20.41 -8.06
C TRP A 316 19.00 19.69 -7.46
N GLY A 317 19.26 18.43 -7.81
CA GLY A 317 20.40 17.67 -7.30
C GLY A 317 20.37 17.44 -5.79
N ILE A 318 19.18 17.41 -5.18
CA ILE A 318 19.02 17.23 -3.74
C ILE A 318 19.29 15.76 -3.39
N SER A 319 20.27 15.50 -2.53
CA SER A 319 20.61 14.13 -2.10
C SER A 319 19.46 13.51 -1.30
N GLN A 320 19.39 12.17 -1.27
CA GLN A 320 18.36 11.45 -0.50
C GLN A 320 18.38 11.76 1.00
N GLU A 321 19.57 11.96 1.57
CA GLU A 321 19.74 12.38 2.96
C GLU A 321 19.12 13.76 3.22
N THR A 322 19.17 14.66 2.23
CA THR A 322 18.70 16.04 2.39
C THR A 322 17.17 16.14 2.30
N TRP A 323 16.53 15.43 1.37
CA TRP A 323 15.07 15.48 1.29
C TRP A 323 14.42 14.59 2.36
N GLY A 324 14.92 13.36 2.58
CA GLY A 324 14.52 12.46 3.66
C GLY A 324 13.03 12.49 4.06
N LEU A 325 12.77 12.51 5.36
CA LEU A 325 11.40 12.63 5.89
C LEU A 325 10.76 14.01 5.60
N THR A 326 11.57 15.06 5.41
CA THR A 326 11.07 16.43 5.22
C THR A 326 10.34 16.62 3.89
N GLY A 327 10.83 16.00 2.81
CA GLY A 327 10.19 15.97 1.50
C GLY A 327 8.83 15.27 1.56
N CYS A 328 8.74 14.15 2.29
CA CYS A 328 7.48 13.44 2.52
C CYS A 328 6.46 14.32 3.25
N LEU A 329 6.88 14.99 4.33
CA LEU A 329 6.00 15.88 5.11
C LEU A 329 5.51 17.06 4.27
N ALA A 330 6.38 17.64 3.43
CA ALA A 330 6.01 18.71 2.51
C ALA A 330 4.96 18.24 1.49
N ALA A 331 5.16 17.07 0.88
CA ALA A 331 4.21 16.51 -0.10
C ALA A 331 2.85 16.20 0.51
N LEU A 332 2.81 15.58 1.70
CA LEU A 332 1.55 15.32 2.41
C LEU A 332 0.87 16.61 2.86
N THR A 333 1.62 17.60 3.33
CA THR A 333 1.07 18.93 3.69
C THR A 333 0.50 19.63 2.47
N LEU A 334 1.17 19.55 1.32
CA LEU A 334 0.68 20.13 0.06
C LEU A 334 -0.63 19.47 -0.37
N ARG A 335 -0.76 18.15 -0.22
CA ARG A 335 -1.96 17.39 -0.58
C ARG A 335 -3.14 17.67 0.36
N TYR A 336 -2.93 17.57 1.66
CA TYR A 336 -4.01 17.54 2.66
C TYR A 336 -4.20 18.86 3.42
N GLY A 337 -3.25 19.79 3.36
CA GLY A 337 -3.28 21.06 4.12
C GLY A 337 -4.50 21.94 3.83
N ILE A 338 -5.13 21.79 2.65
CA ILE A 338 -6.37 22.51 2.34
C ILE A 338 -7.53 22.13 3.26
N LEU A 339 -7.57 20.90 3.78
CA LEU A 339 -8.57 20.48 4.77
C LEU A 339 -8.37 21.22 6.10
N GLY A 340 -7.12 21.48 6.47
CA GLY A 340 -6.75 22.24 7.66
C GLY A 340 -7.16 23.70 7.52
N TRP A 341 -6.97 24.29 6.33
CA TRP A 341 -7.48 25.62 6.01
C TRP A 341 -9.01 25.67 6.02
N ALA A 342 -9.69 24.72 5.37
CA ALA A 342 -11.15 24.69 5.30
C ALA A 342 -11.78 24.55 6.69
N GLY A 343 -11.26 23.63 7.52
CA GLY A 343 -11.66 23.45 8.91
C GLY A 343 -11.41 24.68 9.75
N SER A 344 -10.24 25.32 9.60
CA SER A 344 -9.89 26.55 10.33
C SER A 344 -10.76 27.74 9.94
N ARG A 345 -11.11 27.86 8.66
CA ARG A 345 -12.00 28.91 8.17
C ARG A 345 -13.44 28.70 8.67
N LEU A 346 -13.94 27.47 8.61
CA LEU A 346 -15.25 27.13 9.16
C LEU A 346 -15.30 27.39 10.67
N ALA A 347 -14.28 26.95 11.40
CA ALA A 347 -14.07 27.22 12.81
C ALA A 347 -14.09 28.74 13.11
N HIS A 348 -13.44 29.53 12.27
CA HIS A 348 -13.43 30.98 12.42
C HIS A 348 -14.80 31.63 12.15
N GLN A 349 -15.54 31.12 11.17
CA GLN A 349 -16.86 31.65 10.79
C GLN A 349 -17.96 31.35 11.81
N GLN A 350 -17.84 30.25 12.56
CA GLN A 350 -18.80 29.88 13.60
C GLN A 350 -18.54 30.52 14.97
N LEU A 351 -17.49 31.32 15.12
CA LEU A 351 -17.22 32.02 16.36
C LEU A 351 -18.28 33.10 16.63
N ASP A 352 -18.84 33.08 17.83
CA ASP A 352 -19.73 34.14 18.28
C ASP A 352 -18.96 35.46 18.37
N ARG A 353 -19.45 36.44 17.61
CA ARG A 353 -18.87 37.79 17.56
C ARG A 353 -18.96 38.47 18.93
N SER A 354 -20.03 38.25 19.68
CA SER A 354 -20.23 38.89 20.99
C SER A 354 -19.17 38.47 22.01
N ILE A 355 -18.89 37.17 22.12
CA ILE A 355 -17.86 36.62 23.01
C ILE A 355 -16.46 37.09 22.58
N LYS A 356 -16.23 37.17 21.26
CA LYS A 356 -14.97 37.67 20.73
C LYS A 356 -14.75 39.15 21.06
N ASP A 357 -15.77 39.97 20.90
CA ASP A 357 -15.71 41.42 21.16
C ASP A 357 -15.55 41.70 22.66
N LEU A 358 -16.26 40.96 23.53
CA LEU A 358 -16.05 40.98 24.99
C LEU A 358 -14.59 40.69 25.38
N SER A 359 -13.99 39.65 24.78
CA SER A 359 -12.60 39.30 25.08
C SER A 359 -11.57 40.35 24.64
N LEU A 360 -11.92 41.19 23.65
CA LEU A 360 -11.08 42.31 23.19
C LEU A 360 -11.17 43.51 24.15
N LEU A 361 -12.34 43.74 24.75
CA LEU A 361 -12.56 44.81 25.72
C LEU A 361 -11.81 44.57 27.04
N GLU A 362 -11.66 43.32 27.46
CA GLU A 362 -10.95 42.95 28.69
C GLU A 362 -9.41 43.03 28.60
N MET A 363 -8.85 43.57 27.50
CA MET A 363 -7.38 43.65 27.24
C MET A 363 -6.62 42.31 27.42
N THR A 364 -7.28 41.18 27.21
CA THR A 364 -6.66 39.86 27.37
C THR A 364 -5.60 39.60 26.30
N SER A 365 -4.57 38.81 26.62
CA SER A 365 -3.54 38.43 25.65
C SER A 365 -4.10 37.57 24.50
N ALA A 366 -3.44 37.55 23.34
CA ALA A 366 -3.89 36.74 22.19
C ALA A 366 -4.02 35.25 22.53
N TYR A 367 -3.14 34.73 23.39
CA TYR A 367 -3.20 33.36 23.88
C TYR A 367 -4.43 33.11 24.78
N GLN A 368 -4.73 34.02 25.71
CA GLN A 368 -5.91 33.90 26.58
C GLN A 368 -7.21 33.96 25.77
N ARG A 369 -7.32 34.87 24.79
CA ARG A 369 -8.47 34.93 23.87
C ARG A 369 -8.65 33.63 23.10
N PHE A 370 -7.56 33.08 22.57
CA PHE A 370 -7.62 31.81 21.86
C PHE A 370 -8.06 30.68 22.80
N ARG A 371 -7.45 30.55 23.98
CA ARG A 371 -7.72 29.47 24.93
C ARG A 371 -9.12 29.51 25.54
N HIS A 372 -9.63 30.69 25.88
CA HIS A 372 -10.85 30.84 26.67
C HIS A 372 -12.08 31.25 25.86
N ALA A 373 -11.92 32.05 24.80
CA ALA A 373 -13.04 32.47 23.96
C ALA A 373 -13.17 31.62 22.69
N THR A 374 -12.06 31.34 22.01
CA THR A 374 -12.08 30.72 20.68
C THR A 374 -12.18 29.19 20.75
N LEU A 375 -11.24 28.56 21.47
CA LEU A 375 -11.07 27.11 21.49
C LEU A 375 -12.30 26.34 22.04
N PRO A 376 -13.04 26.83 23.06
CA PRO A 376 -14.25 26.14 23.51
C PRO A 376 -15.37 26.10 22.47
N GLN A 377 -15.47 27.13 21.62
CA GLN A 377 -16.50 27.23 20.58
C GLN A 377 -16.12 26.46 19.32
N SER A 378 -14.86 26.56 18.89
CA SER A 378 -14.41 26.07 17.58
C SER A 378 -13.53 24.83 17.65
N GLY A 379 -13.14 24.38 18.85
CA GLY A 379 -12.20 23.29 19.06
C GLY A 379 -12.66 21.94 18.50
N TRP A 380 -13.97 21.69 18.44
CA TRP A 380 -14.51 20.46 17.85
C TRP A 380 -14.35 20.43 16.32
N ILE A 381 -14.53 21.57 15.64
CA ILE A 381 -14.32 21.69 14.17
C ILE A 381 -12.86 21.51 13.83
N LEU A 382 -11.99 22.20 14.58
CA LEU A 382 -10.54 22.08 14.43
C LEU A 382 -10.09 20.64 14.69
N GLY A 383 -10.66 19.99 15.70
CA GLY A 383 -10.39 18.58 16.01
C GLY A 383 -10.85 17.62 14.92
N LEU A 384 -12.03 17.84 14.32
CA LEU A 384 -12.50 17.05 13.18
C LEU A 384 -11.62 17.23 11.94
N ALA A 385 -11.21 18.47 11.64
CA ALA A 385 -10.31 18.77 10.52
C ALA A 385 -8.94 18.13 10.72
N TRP A 386 -8.38 18.24 11.93
CA TRP A 386 -7.14 17.57 12.30
C TRP A 386 -7.26 16.06 12.18
N TYR A 387 -8.33 15.48 12.74
CA TYR A 387 -8.53 14.02 12.73
C TYR A 387 -8.68 13.51 11.31
N GLY A 388 -9.47 14.15 10.46
CA GLY A 388 -9.61 13.78 9.05
C GLY A 388 -8.28 13.85 8.28
N MET A 389 -7.45 14.86 8.54
CA MET A 389 -6.11 14.94 7.94
C MET A 389 -5.15 13.87 8.47
N PHE A 390 -5.13 13.64 9.78
CA PHE A 390 -4.30 12.61 10.43
C PHE A 390 -4.57 11.26 9.80
N LEU A 391 -5.85 10.92 9.75
CA LEU A 391 -6.41 9.77 9.08
C LEU A 391 -5.91 9.67 7.64
N LEU A 392 -6.21 10.65 6.78
CA LEU A 392 -5.80 10.61 5.36
C LEU A 392 -4.28 10.44 5.17
N CYS A 393 -3.47 11.08 6.01
CA CYS A 393 -2.01 10.90 5.99
C CYS A 393 -1.57 9.51 6.45
N LEU A 394 -2.29 8.91 7.41
CA LEU A 394 -1.99 7.57 7.93
C LEU A 394 -2.17 6.48 6.86
N TRP A 395 -3.10 6.64 5.93
CA TRP A 395 -3.38 5.67 4.86
C TRP A 395 -2.75 6.00 3.52
N ASP A 396 -2.13 7.17 3.37
CA ASP A 396 -1.56 7.58 2.10
C ASP A 396 -0.34 6.72 1.75
N ALA A 397 -0.47 5.87 0.72
CA ALA A 397 0.65 5.17 0.11
C ALA A 397 1.06 5.82 -1.22
N GLU A 398 0.10 6.41 -1.93
CA GLU A 398 0.25 6.84 -3.32
C GLU A 398 1.17 8.05 -3.49
N THR A 399 1.07 9.03 -2.59
CA THR A 399 1.93 10.22 -2.58
C THR A 399 3.37 9.85 -2.24
N LEU A 400 3.53 8.89 -1.33
CA LEU A 400 4.82 8.50 -0.77
C LEU A 400 5.56 7.47 -1.63
N LEU A 401 4.90 6.84 -2.59
CA LEU A 401 5.44 5.72 -3.38
C LEU A 401 6.79 6.00 -4.04
N PHE A 402 7.02 7.24 -4.49
CA PHE A 402 8.29 7.68 -5.10
C PHE A 402 9.15 8.56 -4.17
N LEU A 403 8.53 9.07 -3.10
CA LEU A 403 9.11 10.05 -2.22
C LEU A 403 9.57 9.46 -0.91
N ILE A 404 9.38 8.18 -0.60
CA ILE A 404 9.81 7.64 0.69
C ILE A 404 11.28 7.20 0.60
N PRO A 405 12.13 7.51 1.58
CA PRO A 405 13.51 7.06 1.54
C PRO A 405 13.58 5.58 1.92
N PRO A 406 14.58 4.84 1.41
CA PRO A 406 14.81 3.45 1.78
C PRO A 406 14.90 3.26 3.30
N GLY A 407 14.12 2.32 3.85
CA GLY A 407 14.13 2.00 5.29
C GLY A 407 13.21 2.85 6.17
N GLU A 408 12.57 3.89 5.62
CA GLU A 408 11.61 4.77 6.31
C GLU A 408 10.16 4.54 5.81
N GLU A 409 9.82 3.31 5.42
CA GLU A 409 8.50 2.99 4.87
C GLU A 409 7.36 3.26 5.87
N THR A 410 6.25 3.85 5.41
CA THR A 410 5.02 3.95 6.22
C THR A 410 4.25 2.63 6.24
N LEU A 411 3.41 2.41 7.25
CA LEU A 411 2.48 1.27 7.31
C LEU A 411 1.61 1.17 6.06
N SER A 412 1.09 2.29 5.55
CA SER A 412 0.28 2.32 4.32
C SER A 412 1.04 1.77 3.13
N LEU A 413 2.28 2.21 2.91
CA LEU A 413 3.11 1.76 1.82
C LEU A 413 3.54 0.30 1.98
N ARG A 414 3.89 -0.11 3.21
CA ARG A 414 4.22 -1.50 3.53
C ARG A 414 3.04 -2.42 3.27
N ILE A 415 1.83 -2.06 3.72
CA ILE A 415 0.60 -2.82 3.45
C ILE A 415 0.33 -2.88 1.95
N PHE A 416 0.47 -1.76 1.23
CA PHE A 416 0.31 -1.73 -0.23
C PHE A 416 1.27 -2.68 -0.94
N ASN A 417 2.56 -2.64 -0.59
CA ASN A 417 3.58 -3.55 -1.12
C ASN A 417 3.23 -5.01 -0.80
N LEU A 418 2.88 -5.32 0.45
CA LEU A 418 2.54 -6.66 0.89
C LEU A 418 1.28 -7.21 0.20
N LEU A 419 0.25 -6.38 0.00
CA LEU A 419 -0.94 -6.71 -0.79
C LEU A 419 -0.58 -7.01 -2.24
N HIS A 420 0.26 -6.18 -2.86
CA HIS A 420 0.72 -6.36 -4.24
C HIS A 420 1.46 -7.68 -4.42
N TYR A 421 2.19 -8.11 -3.39
CA TYR A 421 2.92 -9.37 -3.42
C TYR A 421 2.08 -10.56 -2.96
N GLY A 422 0.96 -10.39 -2.27
CA GLY A 422 0.09 -11.49 -1.80
C GLY A 422 0.39 -11.98 -0.39
N HIS A 423 0.94 -11.14 0.49
CA HIS A 423 1.28 -11.48 1.88
C HIS A 423 0.11 -11.24 2.85
N THR A 424 -1.00 -11.96 2.65
CA THR A 424 -2.28 -11.68 3.35
C THR A 424 -2.18 -11.72 4.87
N SER A 425 -1.43 -12.67 5.44
CA SER A 425 -1.30 -12.80 6.90
C SER A 425 -0.65 -11.59 7.57
N GLN A 426 0.36 -10.98 6.94
CA GLN A 426 0.95 -9.74 7.45
C GLN A 426 0.13 -8.52 7.17
N VAL A 427 -0.54 -8.48 6.01
CA VAL A 427 -1.50 -7.40 5.73
C VAL A 427 -2.55 -7.34 6.83
N ASP A 428 -3.11 -8.47 7.23
CA ASP A 428 -4.13 -8.52 8.29
C ASP A 428 -3.56 -8.08 9.64
N GLY A 429 -2.35 -8.53 9.98
CA GLY A 429 -1.66 -8.10 11.19
C GLY A 429 -1.37 -6.58 11.22
N LEU A 430 -0.91 -6.00 10.10
CA LEU A 430 -0.62 -4.57 9.98
C LEU A 430 -1.89 -3.72 9.88
N LEU A 431 -2.97 -4.25 9.30
CA LEU A 431 -4.27 -3.57 9.29
C LEU A 431 -4.81 -3.36 10.71
N ILE A 432 -4.62 -4.33 11.61
CA ILE A 432 -4.91 -4.14 13.04
C ILE A 432 -4.08 -2.98 13.60
N ALA A 433 -2.78 -2.93 13.31
CA ALA A 433 -1.90 -1.85 13.77
C ALA A 433 -2.38 -0.47 13.28
N VAL A 434 -2.72 -0.35 11.99
CA VAL A 434 -3.26 0.89 11.40
C VAL A 434 -4.59 1.29 12.03
N ILE A 435 -5.50 0.34 12.26
CA ILE A 435 -6.79 0.61 12.93
C ILE A 435 -6.56 1.09 14.37
N LEU A 436 -5.64 0.45 15.12
CA LEU A 436 -5.26 0.87 16.47
C LEU A 436 -4.68 2.29 16.49
N LEU A 437 -3.81 2.64 15.54
CA LEU A 437 -3.28 4.00 15.39
C LEU A 437 -4.38 5.00 15.01
N ALA A 438 -5.33 4.61 14.16
CA ALA A 438 -6.46 5.46 13.77
C ALA A 438 -7.35 5.81 14.98
N ILE A 439 -7.61 4.86 15.88
CA ILE A 439 -8.42 5.09 17.09
C ILE A 439 -7.63 5.71 18.25
N LEU A 440 -6.29 5.70 18.20
CA LEU A 440 -5.45 6.16 19.31
C LEU A 440 -5.77 7.61 19.74
N PRO A 441 -5.93 8.61 18.85
CA PRO A 441 -6.28 9.96 19.26
C PRO A 441 -7.63 10.04 19.98
N THR A 442 -8.64 9.30 19.49
CA THR A 442 -9.98 9.32 20.09
C THR A 442 -10.00 8.59 21.44
N ALA A 443 -9.32 7.44 21.55
CA ALA A 443 -9.15 6.73 22.81
C ALA A 443 -8.41 7.58 23.87
N ALA A 444 -7.32 8.26 23.47
CA ALA A 444 -6.58 9.16 24.35
C ALA A 444 -7.45 10.32 24.84
N THR A 445 -8.27 10.90 23.96
CA THR A 445 -9.20 11.97 24.35
C THR A 445 -10.27 11.47 25.32
N GLY A 446 -10.83 10.27 25.11
CA GLY A 446 -11.82 9.65 25.98
C GLY A 446 -11.24 9.34 27.37
N LEU A 447 -10.05 8.74 27.43
CA LEU A 447 -9.34 8.47 28.67
C LEU A 447 -9.05 9.77 29.43
N GLY A 448 -8.61 10.81 28.74
CA GLY A 448 -8.41 12.14 29.33
C GLY A 448 -9.68 12.74 29.95
N HIS A 449 -10.85 12.52 29.34
CA HIS A 449 -12.13 12.97 29.91
C HIS A 449 -12.51 12.19 31.18
N VAL A 450 -12.25 10.88 31.20
CA VAL A 450 -12.48 10.03 32.38
C VAL A 450 -11.55 10.43 33.53
N LEU A 451 -10.26 10.66 33.25
CA LEU A 451 -9.26 11.05 34.25
C LEU A 451 -9.48 12.49 34.78
N LYS A 452 -9.93 13.42 33.93
CA LYS A 452 -10.28 14.79 34.32
C LYS A 452 -11.42 14.89 35.33
N ARG A 453 -12.29 13.88 35.44
CA ARG A 453 -13.30 13.85 36.52
C ARG A 453 -12.68 13.78 37.92
N ARG A 454 -11.37 13.55 38.05
CA ARG A 454 -10.70 13.33 39.35
C ARG A 454 -9.73 14.45 39.75
N TRP A 455 -9.13 15.21 38.82
CA TRP A 455 -8.19 16.30 39.12
C TRP A 455 -8.20 17.38 37.99
N PHE A 456 -8.61 18.62 38.31
CA PHE A 456 -8.54 19.88 37.52
C PHE A 456 -9.60 20.24 36.44
N VAL A 457 -9.93 21.54 36.44
CA VAL A 457 -11.00 22.28 35.72
C VAL A 457 -10.66 22.57 34.24
N GLY A 458 -11.65 22.39 33.33
CA GLY A 458 -11.69 22.94 31.97
C GLY A 458 -11.61 21.91 30.80
N PRO A 459 -12.62 21.75 29.90
CA PRO A 459 -12.72 20.55 29.06
C PRO A 459 -11.75 20.46 27.87
N THR A 460 -11.38 21.54 27.18
CA THR A 460 -10.84 21.42 25.80
C THR A 460 -9.40 21.87 25.58
N ALA A 461 -8.75 22.60 26.49
CA ALA A 461 -7.51 23.32 26.19
C ALA A 461 -6.19 22.53 26.33
N LEU A 462 -6.12 21.53 27.20
CA LEU A 462 -4.87 20.83 27.50
C LEU A 462 -4.58 19.63 26.59
N VAL A 463 -5.62 19.01 26.01
CA VAL A 463 -5.51 17.78 25.19
C VAL A 463 -4.91 18.07 23.81
N TRP A 464 -5.14 19.26 23.27
CA TRP A 464 -4.63 19.65 21.96
C TRP A 464 -3.21 20.21 22.03
N ILE A 465 -2.89 21.01 23.04
CA ILE A 465 -1.51 21.46 23.24
C ILE A 465 -0.62 20.27 23.57
N SER A 466 -1.08 19.29 24.36
CA SER A 466 -0.29 18.08 24.64
C SER A 466 -0.20 17.11 23.46
N ALA A 467 -1.22 16.94 22.61
CA ALA A 467 -1.11 16.11 21.39
C ALA A 467 -0.23 16.78 20.31
N SER A 468 -0.28 18.11 20.21
CA SER A 468 0.57 18.89 19.30
C SER A 468 2.01 18.98 19.81
N LEU A 469 2.21 19.18 21.13
CA LEU A 469 3.53 19.12 21.76
C LEU A 469 4.07 17.70 21.76
N ALA A 470 3.26 16.66 21.93
CA ALA A 470 3.71 15.27 21.84
C ALA A 470 4.11 14.91 20.41
N GLY A 471 3.40 15.40 19.39
CA GLY A 471 3.85 15.29 17.99
C GLY A 471 5.17 16.02 17.74
N TRP A 472 5.37 17.20 18.33
CA TRP A 472 6.64 17.94 18.27
C TRP A 472 7.76 17.34 19.13
N LEU A 473 7.45 16.80 20.30
CA LEU A 473 8.38 16.14 21.22
C LEU A 473 8.79 14.77 20.70
N LEU A 474 7.87 14.01 20.08
CA LEU A 474 8.18 12.75 19.39
C LEU A 474 8.98 12.99 18.09
N ALA A 475 8.80 14.13 17.42
CA ALA A 475 9.65 14.55 16.31
C ALA A 475 11.06 15.01 16.77
N GLY A 476 11.17 15.57 17.98
CA GLY A 476 12.45 15.93 18.62
C GLY A 476 13.15 14.77 19.34
N THR A 477 12.41 13.73 19.72
CA THR A 477 12.89 12.45 20.24
C THR A 477 12.65 11.35 19.23
N GLY A 478 12.89 11.64 17.95
CA GLY A 478 13.34 10.61 17.04
C GLY A 478 14.65 10.07 17.60
N CYS A 479 14.57 9.25 18.64
CA CYS A 479 15.54 8.21 18.89
C CYS A 479 15.53 7.44 17.58
N GLN A 480 16.40 7.85 16.66
CA GLN A 480 17.22 6.90 15.97
C GLN A 480 17.71 5.99 17.09
N GLU A 481 16.99 4.89 17.33
CA GLU A 481 17.72 3.66 17.53
C GLU A 481 18.59 3.60 16.30
N LYS A 482 19.81 4.10 16.50
CA LYS A 482 20.99 3.72 15.76
C LYS A 482 20.74 2.23 15.54
N PRO A 483 20.48 1.79 14.29
CA PRO A 483 20.20 0.38 14.04
C PRO A 483 21.23 -0.38 14.84
N PRO A 484 20.82 -1.38 15.65
CA PRO A 484 21.68 -2.00 16.67
C PRO A 484 23.04 -2.10 16.01
N ALA A 485 24.00 -1.34 16.54
CA ALA A 485 25.28 -1.16 15.86
C ALA A 485 25.65 -2.56 15.41
N LEU A 486 25.77 -2.77 14.09
CA LEU A 486 26.38 -3.99 13.56
C LEU A 486 27.54 -4.22 14.52
N PRO A 487 27.61 -5.37 15.21
CA PRO A 487 28.70 -5.56 16.15
C PRO A 487 29.95 -5.12 15.42
N ASP A 488 30.77 -4.26 16.03
CA ASP A 488 32.02 -3.71 15.47
C ASP A 488 33.02 -4.82 15.04
N GLN A 489 32.58 -6.07 14.99
CA GLN A 489 33.20 -7.18 14.32
C GLN A 489 32.93 -7.06 12.81
N ALA A 490 33.97 -6.69 12.09
CA ALA A 490 34.04 -6.90 10.64
C ALA A 490 33.57 -8.33 10.30
N SER A 491 32.77 -8.47 9.24
CA SER A 491 32.25 -9.77 8.75
C SER A 491 33.35 -10.82 8.75
N THR A 492 33.05 -12.05 9.15
CA THR A 492 34.02 -13.14 9.13
C THR A 492 34.36 -13.54 7.71
N PHE A 493 33.43 -13.38 6.76
CA PHE A 493 33.58 -13.80 5.38
C PHE A 493 33.99 -12.67 4.41
N PHE A 494 33.60 -11.41 4.66
CA PHE A 494 33.76 -10.32 3.68
C PHE A 494 34.62 -9.16 4.20
N GLU A 495 35.46 -8.62 3.33
CA GLU A 495 36.39 -7.52 3.63
C GLU A 495 35.79 -6.16 3.32
N SER A 496 35.14 -6.04 2.15
CA SER A 496 34.67 -4.77 1.63
C SER A 496 33.45 -4.93 0.73
N VAL A 497 32.80 -3.80 0.43
CA VAL A 497 31.60 -3.74 -0.39
C VAL A 497 31.82 -2.78 -1.55
N ARG A 498 31.58 -3.24 -2.77
CA ARG A 498 31.51 -2.40 -3.97
C ARG A 498 30.06 -2.25 -4.42
N VAL A 499 29.69 -1.04 -4.83
CA VAL A 499 28.38 -0.76 -5.41
C VAL A 499 28.50 -0.78 -6.93
N ILE A 500 27.63 -1.53 -7.60
CA ILE A 500 27.51 -1.59 -9.04
C ILE A 500 26.18 -0.94 -9.44
N GLY A 501 26.27 0.10 -10.24
CA GLY A 501 25.13 0.85 -10.75
C GLY A 501 24.41 1.71 -9.72
N SER A 502 23.40 2.43 -10.21
CA SER A 502 22.47 3.24 -9.42
C SER A 502 21.13 3.35 -10.15
N GLN A 503 20.18 4.09 -9.59
CA GLN A 503 18.86 4.25 -10.18
C GLN A 503 18.94 4.87 -11.58
N GLY A 504 18.41 4.16 -12.59
CA GLY A 504 18.33 4.69 -13.95
C GLY A 504 18.14 3.62 -15.02
N ARG A 505 18.01 4.09 -16.27
CA ARG A 505 17.84 3.24 -17.47
C ARG A 505 19.07 3.14 -18.36
N SER A 506 20.07 3.98 -18.17
CA SER A 506 21.29 3.89 -18.97
C SER A 506 21.99 2.53 -18.73
N PRO A 507 22.80 2.06 -19.67
CA PRO A 507 23.66 0.90 -19.45
C PRO A 507 24.42 1.01 -18.12
N GLY A 508 24.33 -0.02 -17.28
CA GLY A 508 24.92 -0.05 -15.94
C GLY A 508 24.09 0.58 -14.83
N PHE A 509 22.89 1.10 -15.12
CA PHE A 509 21.93 1.59 -14.14
C PHE A 509 20.72 0.65 -14.04
N PHE A 510 20.02 0.66 -12.91
CA PHE A 510 18.94 -0.29 -12.64
C PHE A 510 17.64 0.39 -12.21
N ILE A 511 16.53 -0.29 -12.49
CA ILE A 511 15.22 0.01 -11.90
C ILE A 511 14.74 -1.22 -11.15
N LYS A 512 14.92 -1.21 -9.82
CA LYS A 512 14.60 -2.32 -8.92
C LYS A 512 15.11 -3.66 -9.48
N PRO A 513 16.44 -3.91 -9.44
CA PRO A 513 17.00 -5.19 -9.85
C PRO A 513 16.31 -6.32 -9.09
N ARG A 514 15.71 -7.28 -9.79
CA ARG A 514 14.84 -8.31 -9.20
C ARG A 514 15.53 -9.65 -9.03
N SER A 515 16.42 -9.99 -9.94
CA SER A 515 17.23 -11.19 -9.83
C SER A 515 18.55 -11.01 -10.56
N LEU A 516 19.50 -11.85 -10.18
CA LEU A 516 20.81 -11.88 -10.75
C LEU A 516 21.34 -13.31 -10.70
N THR A 517 22.29 -13.60 -11.58
CA THR A 517 23.04 -14.86 -11.57
C THR A 517 24.46 -14.58 -12.08
N VAL A 518 25.38 -15.50 -11.82
CA VAL A 518 26.78 -15.40 -12.23
C VAL A 518 27.13 -16.66 -13.01
N ASP A 519 27.74 -16.51 -14.19
CA ASP A 519 28.19 -17.64 -14.99
C ASP A 519 29.54 -18.22 -14.57
N SER A 520 29.94 -19.33 -15.18
CA SER A 520 31.21 -20.01 -14.90
C SER A 520 32.45 -19.18 -15.25
N GLN A 521 32.29 -18.06 -15.94
CA GLN A 521 33.35 -17.10 -16.27
C GLN A 521 33.29 -15.85 -15.38
N ASP A 522 32.48 -15.89 -14.31
CA ASP A 522 32.23 -14.80 -13.38
C ASP A 522 31.57 -13.55 -13.99
N TYR A 523 30.90 -13.67 -15.14
CA TYR A 523 30.05 -12.59 -15.64
C TYR A 523 28.75 -12.55 -14.84
N LEU A 524 28.41 -11.35 -14.37
CA LEU A 524 27.17 -11.08 -13.65
C LEU A 524 26.06 -10.72 -14.65
N TYR A 525 24.91 -11.39 -14.54
CA TYR A 525 23.70 -11.05 -15.27
C TYR A 525 22.66 -10.56 -14.29
N VAL A 526 22.00 -9.45 -14.60
CA VAL A 526 21.01 -8.82 -13.74
C VAL A 526 19.76 -8.51 -14.54
N VAL A 527 18.61 -8.93 -14.04
CA VAL A 527 17.32 -8.54 -14.59
C VAL A 527 16.60 -7.55 -13.68
N ASP A 528 16.10 -6.46 -14.27
CA ASP A 528 15.41 -5.40 -13.53
C ASP A 528 13.89 -5.39 -13.82
N MET A 529 13.14 -4.53 -13.12
CA MET A 529 11.67 -4.45 -13.26
C MET A 529 11.20 -4.04 -14.65
N THR A 530 12.07 -3.52 -15.51
CA THR A 530 11.71 -3.12 -16.87
C THR A 530 11.70 -4.30 -17.85
N GLY A 531 12.10 -5.50 -17.42
CA GLY A 531 12.24 -6.63 -18.32
C GLY A 531 13.57 -6.64 -19.08
N ARG A 532 14.52 -5.81 -18.67
CA ARG A 532 15.84 -5.74 -19.28
C ARG A 532 16.81 -6.61 -18.52
N VAL A 533 17.60 -7.41 -19.25
CA VAL A 533 18.74 -8.15 -18.71
C VAL A 533 20.01 -7.42 -19.11
N GLN A 534 20.90 -7.21 -18.15
CA GLN A 534 22.21 -6.57 -18.35
C GLN A 534 23.32 -7.53 -17.90
N LYS A 535 24.40 -7.59 -18.69
CA LYS A 535 25.60 -8.37 -18.42
C LYS A 535 26.75 -7.45 -17.99
N PHE A 536 27.49 -7.86 -16.97
CA PHE A 536 28.63 -7.16 -16.39
C PHE A 536 29.83 -8.10 -16.26
N ASP A 537 31.03 -7.54 -16.34
CA ASP A 537 32.25 -8.27 -15.95
C ASP A 537 32.35 -8.44 -14.43
N ALA A 538 33.36 -9.18 -13.98
CA ALA A 538 33.60 -9.45 -12.57
C ALA A 538 33.95 -8.18 -11.75
N ASP A 539 34.38 -7.09 -12.39
CA ASP A 539 34.64 -5.81 -11.74
C ASP A 539 33.40 -4.91 -11.66
N GLY A 540 32.32 -5.28 -12.35
CA GLY A 540 31.05 -4.57 -12.39
C GLY A 540 30.92 -3.58 -13.54
N HIS A 541 31.78 -3.66 -14.56
CA HIS A 541 31.62 -2.87 -15.77
C HIS A 541 30.55 -3.47 -16.68
N PHE A 542 29.67 -2.61 -17.19
CA PHE A 542 28.64 -3.01 -18.13
C PHE A 542 29.26 -3.51 -19.45
N LEU A 543 28.72 -4.61 -19.99
CA LEU A 543 29.17 -5.19 -21.26
C LEU A 543 28.08 -5.11 -22.34
N LEU A 544 26.90 -5.68 -22.06
CA LEU A 544 25.79 -5.73 -23.00
C LEU A 544 24.45 -5.82 -22.29
N GLN A 545 23.36 -5.62 -23.04
CA GLN A 545 22.00 -5.77 -22.55
C GLN A 545 21.09 -6.30 -23.64
N TRP A 546 20.00 -6.94 -23.24
CA TRP A 546 18.90 -7.31 -24.10
C TRP A 546 17.57 -7.17 -23.35
N GLN A 547 16.48 -7.22 -24.11
CA GLN A 547 15.13 -7.03 -23.59
C GLN A 547 14.37 -8.36 -23.64
N MET A 548 13.51 -8.62 -22.64
CA MET A 548 12.55 -9.72 -22.71
C MET A 548 11.62 -9.56 -23.94
N PRO A 549 11.17 -10.67 -24.58
CA PRO A 549 10.32 -10.62 -25.78
C PRO A 549 9.00 -9.88 -25.58
N GLU A 550 8.40 -9.98 -24.40
CA GLU A 550 7.09 -9.37 -24.10
C GLU A 550 7.13 -8.60 -22.78
N LEU A 551 6.58 -7.38 -22.76
CA LEU A 551 6.71 -6.46 -21.62
C LEU A 551 5.38 -6.03 -21.00
N GLU A 552 4.25 -6.38 -21.62
CA GLU A 552 2.92 -5.90 -21.20
C GLU A 552 2.52 -6.34 -19.80
N ARG A 553 2.72 -7.62 -19.47
CA ARG A 553 2.52 -8.21 -18.13
C ARG A 553 3.85 -8.44 -17.39
N GLY A 554 4.95 -8.42 -18.13
CA GLY A 554 6.25 -8.97 -17.74
C GLY A 554 6.97 -8.18 -16.66
N LYS A 555 7.11 -8.79 -15.49
CA LYS A 555 8.11 -8.45 -14.48
C LYS A 555 8.91 -9.74 -14.28
N PRO A 556 10.07 -9.92 -14.94
CA PRO A 556 10.88 -11.13 -14.76
C PRO A 556 11.37 -11.22 -13.32
N LYS A 557 11.49 -12.44 -12.81
CA LYS A 557 12.01 -12.69 -11.47
C LYS A 557 13.20 -13.62 -11.54
N GLY A 558 13.05 -14.93 -11.28
CA GLY A 558 14.18 -15.83 -11.11
C GLY A 558 15.12 -15.89 -12.30
N MET A 559 16.41 -15.95 -12.00
CA MET A 559 17.47 -16.22 -12.95
C MET A 559 18.26 -17.45 -12.53
N GLY A 560 18.87 -18.11 -13.50
CA GLY A 560 19.78 -19.21 -13.26
C GLY A 560 20.52 -19.58 -14.53
N ILE A 561 21.24 -20.68 -14.48
CA ILE A 561 22.07 -21.15 -15.60
C ILE A 561 21.81 -22.64 -15.81
N ASP A 562 21.56 -23.02 -17.06
CA ASP A 562 21.37 -24.43 -17.44
C ASP A 562 22.71 -25.16 -17.67
N ALA A 563 22.67 -26.47 -17.90
CA ALA A 563 23.87 -27.28 -18.12
C ALA A 563 24.75 -26.81 -19.30
N GLN A 564 24.17 -26.09 -20.27
CA GLN A 564 24.87 -25.61 -21.46
C GLN A 564 25.44 -24.20 -21.27
N GLY A 565 25.23 -23.57 -20.10
CA GLY A 565 25.69 -22.21 -19.82
C GLY A 565 24.74 -21.12 -20.34
N HIS A 566 23.51 -21.47 -20.71
CA HIS A 566 22.52 -20.47 -21.11
C HIS A 566 21.91 -19.78 -19.89
N ILE A 567 21.55 -18.52 -20.06
CA ILE A 567 20.94 -17.69 -19.04
C ILE A 567 19.44 -17.95 -19.02
N VAL A 568 18.96 -18.54 -17.93
CA VAL A 568 17.55 -18.83 -17.70
C VAL A 568 16.91 -17.62 -17.03
N VAL A 569 15.79 -17.14 -17.56
CA VAL A 569 15.01 -16.02 -16.98
C VAL A 569 13.54 -16.41 -16.90
N ILE A 570 13.00 -16.41 -15.66
CA ILE A 570 11.61 -16.72 -15.38
C ILE A 570 10.75 -15.45 -15.49
N GLU A 571 9.61 -15.58 -16.18
CA GLU A 571 8.56 -14.57 -16.28
C GLU A 571 7.27 -15.06 -15.61
N PRO A 572 7.08 -14.78 -14.31
CA PRO A 572 5.96 -15.30 -13.54
C PRO A 572 4.59 -14.95 -14.13
N HIS A 573 4.43 -13.71 -14.61
CA HIS A 573 3.15 -13.19 -15.10
C HIS A 573 2.74 -13.68 -16.49
N TYR A 574 3.66 -14.35 -17.19
CA TYR A 574 3.38 -15.07 -18.43
C TYR A 574 3.43 -16.59 -18.23
N SER A 575 3.65 -17.05 -16.99
CA SER A 575 3.83 -18.48 -16.67
C SER A 575 4.88 -19.14 -17.56
N ARG A 576 6.03 -18.47 -17.73
CA ARG A 576 6.99 -18.73 -18.79
C ARG A 576 8.44 -18.73 -18.31
N ILE A 577 9.26 -19.51 -18.98
CA ILE A 577 10.70 -19.66 -18.76
C ILE A 577 11.42 -19.47 -20.10
N ASN A 578 12.46 -18.64 -20.07
CA ASN A 578 13.24 -18.27 -21.25
C ASN A 578 14.69 -18.68 -21.06
N HIS A 579 15.32 -19.20 -22.10
CA HIS A 579 16.75 -19.53 -22.14
C HIS A 579 17.42 -18.64 -23.19
N PHE A 580 18.46 -17.93 -22.78
CA PHE A 580 19.24 -17.04 -23.65
C PHE A 580 20.68 -17.49 -23.75
N THR A 581 21.34 -17.25 -24.88
CA THR A 581 22.80 -17.32 -24.94
C THR A 581 23.42 -16.25 -24.03
N PRO A 582 24.69 -16.38 -23.61
CA PRO A 582 25.42 -15.33 -22.89
C PRO A 582 25.46 -13.97 -23.62
N GLU A 583 25.23 -13.95 -24.94
CA GLU A 583 25.14 -12.77 -25.79
C GLU A 583 23.72 -12.19 -25.90
N GLY A 584 22.72 -12.81 -25.24
CA GLY A 584 21.35 -12.34 -25.17
C GLY A 584 20.43 -12.81 -26.29
N GLN A 585 20.81 -13.85 -27.06
CA GLN A 585 19.92 -14.43 -28.08
C GLN A 585 18.96 -15.44 -27.46
N LEU A 586 17.65 -15.29 -27.70
CA LEU A 586 16.64 -16.23 -27.19
C LEU A 586 16.75 -17.58 -27.91
N ILE A 587 16.99 -18.65 -27.14
CA ILE A 587 17.17 -20.02 -27.64
C ILE A 587 15.87 -20.80 -27.51
N ARG A 588 15.25 -20.74 -26.33
CA ARG A 588 14.08 -21.54 -25.98
C ARG A 588 13.15 -20.76 -25.08
N GLN A 589 11.86 -20.92 -25.33
CA GLN A 589 10.80 -20.38 -24.51
C GLN A 589 9.75 -21.47 -24.27
N TRP A 590 9.37 -21.68 -23.01
CA TRP A 590 8.41 -22.72 -22.64
C TRP A 590 7.65 -22.36 -21.37
N GLY A 591 6.59 -23.12 -21.07
CA GLY A 591 5.68 -22.86 -19.96
C GLY A 591 4.23 -22.76 -20.45
N LYS A 592 3.29 -23.25 -19.64
CA LYS A 592 1.86 -23.22 -19.92
C LYS A 592 1.13 -22.85 -18.65
N SER A 593 0.29 -21.82 -18.70
CA SER A 593 -0.50 -21.38 -17.53
C SER A 593 -1.44 -22.48 -17.04
N GLY A 594 -1.41 -22.80 -15.75
CA GLY A 594 -2.33 -23.75 -15.12
C GLY A 594 -1.87 -24.24 -13.75
N ALA A 595 -2.76 -24.94 -13.05
CA ALA A 595 -2.50 -25.52 -11.72
C ALA A 595 -2.18 -27.03 -11.78
N ASP A 596 -2.42 -27.68 -12.91
CA ASP A 596 -2.08 -29.10 -13.10
C ASP A 596 -0.56 -29.32 -13.07
N ASP A 597 -0.15 -30.57 -12.88
CA ASP A 597 1.24 -30.98 -12.99
C ASP A 597 1.81 -30.68 -14.40
N GLY A 598 3.01 -30.12 -14.45
CA GLY A 598 3.67 -29.62 -15.66
C GLY A 598 3.16 -28.27 -16.17
N HIS A 599 2.06 -27.74 -15.64
CA HIS A 599 1.62 -26.37 -15.91
C HIS A 599 2.18 -25.42 -14.84
N LEU A 600 2.50 -24.19 -15.26
CA LEU A 600 3.05 -23.15 -14.41
C LEU A 600 1.96 -22.17 -14.00
N THR A 601 1.78 -21.90 -12.71
CA THR A 601 0.87 -20.85 -12.25
C THR A 601 1.63 -19.53 -12.17
N LEU A 602 2.52 -19.39 -11.18
CA LEU A 602 3.34 -18.19 -10.99
C LEU A 602 4.78 -18.57 -10.58
N PRO A 603 5.60 -19.03 -11.54
CA PRO A 603 6.95 -19.55 -11.29
C PRO A 603 7.89 -18.46 -10.76
N ARG A 604 8.83 -18.81 -9.88
CA ARG A 604 9.61 -17.85 -9.09
C ARG A 604 11.10 -17.99 -9.20
N SER A 605 11.63 -19.14 -8.80
CA SER A 605 13.05 -19.45 -8.78
C SER A 605 13.34 -20.61 -9.71
N PHE A 606 14.57 -20.65 -10.19
CA PHE A 606 15.11 -21.76 -10.96
C PHE A 606 16.30 -22.32 -10.18
N ALA A 607 16.34 -23.63 -9.98
CA ALA A 607 17.53 -24.33 -9.49
C ALA A 607 17.80 -25.55 -10.36
N ARG A 608 19.07 -25.88 -10.56
CA ARG A 608 19.49 -27.06 -11.29
C ARG A 608 20.02 -28.10 -10.30
N GLN A 609 19.47 -29.30 -10.36
CA GLN A 609 19.99 -30.46 -9.64
C GLN A 609 21.19 -31.06 -10.38
N PRO A 610 22.20 -31.58 -9.66
CA PRO A 610 23.33 -32.31 -10.27
C PRO A 610 22.90 -33.50 -11.13
N GLN A 611 21.76 -34.13 -10.82
CA GLN A 611 21.21 -35.28 -11.56
C GLN A 611 20.57 -34.91 -12.91
N GLY A 612 20.55 -33.63 -13.31
CA GLY A 612 19.96 -33.18 -14.58
C GLY A 612 18.46 -32.91 -14.50
N ASN A 613 17.99 -32.33 -13.39
CA ASN A 613 16.63 -31.83 -13.27
C ASN A 613 16.62 -30.32 -13.02
N TRP A 614 15.56 -29.67 -13.46
CA TRP A 614 15.24 -28.28 -13.11
C TRP A 614 14.16 -28.25 -12.03
N ILE A 615 14.37 -27.44 -10.99
CA ILE A 615 13.39 -27.21 -9.93
C ILE A 615 12.88 -25.78 -10.07
N ILE A 616 11.56 -25.66 -10.12
CA ILE A 616 10.86 -24.38 -10.22
C ILE A 616 9.92 -24.26 -9.02
N SER A 617 10.10 -23.20 -8.23
CA SER A 617 9.17 -22.84 -7.17
C SER A 617 8.00 -22.01 -7.69
N GLU A 618 6.83 -22.19 -7.11
CA GLU A 618 5.59 -21.52 -7.53
C GLU A 618 4.72 -21.13 -6.33
N TYR A 619 4.04 -19.98 -6.43
CA TYR A 619 3.05 -19.55 -5.44
C TYR A 619 1.75 -19.08 -6.11
N GLN A 620 0.75 -18.71 -5.30
CA GLN A 620 -0.58 -18.27 -5.72
C GLN A 620 -1.48 -19.43 -6.18
N GLY A 621 -1.88 -20.26 -5.23
CA GLY A 621 -2.86 -21.35 -5.42
C GLY A 621 -2.23 -22.72 -5.26
N ALA A 622 -1.11 -22.98 -5.94
CA ALA A 622 -0.41 -24.26 -5.90
C ALA A 622 0.55 -24.40 -4.71
N GLU A 623 1.32 -23.35 -4.38
CA GLU A 623 2.29 -23.30 -3.26
C GLU A 623 3.19 -24.57 -3.20
N ARG A 624 3.98 -24.76 -4.27
CA ARG A 624 4.70 -26.02 -4.53
C ARG A 624 6.04 -25.79 -5.22
N LEU A 625 6.83 -26.87 -5.32
CA LEU A 625 7.92 -26.97 -6.28
C LEU A 625 7.54 -27.97 -7.36
N GLN A 626 7.94 -27.71 -8.59
CA GLN A 626 7.87 -28.66 -9.68
C GLN A 626 9.26 -29.00 -10.18
N VAL A 627 9.47 -30.29 -10.44
CA VAL A 627 10.73 -30.83 -10.95
C VAL A 627 10.52 -31.31 -12.38
N PHE A 628 11.36 -30.83 -13.28
CA PHE A 628 11.35 -31.16 -14.70
C PHE A 628 12.67 -31.82 -15.09
N ASP A 629 12.60 -32.76 -16.02
CA ASP A 629 13.78 -33.31 -16.67
C ASP A 629 14.47 -32.25 -17.54
N GLU A 630 15.77 -32.01 -17.34
CA GLU A 630 16.52 -30.98 -18.07
C GLU A 630 16.56 -31.23 -19.59
N ILE A 631 16.67 -32.51 -19.99
CA ILE A 631 16.88 -32.88 -21.40
C ILE A 631 15.55 -32.85 -22.17
N SER A 632 14.54 -33.57 -21.69
CA SER A 632 13.24 -33.70 -22.34
C SER A 632 12.30 -32.53 -22.04
N GLY A 633 12.54 -31.77 -20.97
CA GLY A 633 11.64 -30.73 -20.49
C GLY A 633 10.31 -31.26 -19.96
N GLN A 634 10.19 -32.58 -19.73
CA GLN A 634 8.97 -33.20 -19.20
C GLN A 634 8.90 -33.04 -17.69
N TRP A 635 7.68 -32.85 -17.18
CA TRP A 635 7.43 -32.86 -15.75
C TRP A 635 7.74 -34.24 -15.16
N ARG A 636 8.39 -34.25 -13.99
CA ARG A 636 8.77 -35.47 -13.26
C ARG A 636 8.01 -35.64 -11.95
N MET A 637 7.98 -34.58 -11.13
CA MET A 637 7.30 -34.64 -9.83
C MET A 637 6.95 -33.26 -9.28
N THR A 638 6.05 -33.27 -8.30
CA THR A 638 5.63 -32.10 -7.53
C THR A 638 5.97 -32.32 -6.06
N ILE A 639 6.56 -31.31 -5.41
CA ILE A 639 6.92 -31.33 -4.00
C ILE A 639 6.10 -30.30 -3.25
N GLY A 640 5.46 -30.75 -2.18
CA GLY A 640 4.72 -29.93 -1.23
C GLY A 640 3.38 -29.41 -1.74
N GLN A 641 2.70 -28.71 -0.85
CA GLN A 641 1.38 -28.12 -1.04
C GLN A 641 1.23 -26.91 -0.11
N ARG A 642 0.18 -26.11 -0.31
CA ARG A 642 -0.14 -24.97 0.56
C ARG A 642 -0.26 -25.38 2.04
N GLY A 643 0.46 -24.66 2.91
CA GLY A 643 0.30 -24.75 4.36
C GLY A 643 1.54 -24.33 5.15
N ALA A 644 1.52 -24.63 6.45
CA ALA A 644 2.57 -24.25 7.40
C ALA A 644 3.25 -25.45 8.08
N LEU A 645 2.78 -26.68 7.83
CA LEU A 645 3.39 -27.88 8.37
C LEU A 645 4.66 -28.25 7.60
N ASN A 646 5.44 -29.17 8.13
CA ASN A 646 6.64 -29.69 7.46
C ASN A 646 6.26 -30.32 6.11
N GLY A 647 7.02 -30.00 5.07
CA GLY A 647 6.73 -30.40 3.69
C GLY A 647 5.62 -29.60 3.00
N GLN A 648 4.98 -28.65 3.69
CA GLN A 648 4.04 -27.70 3.11
C GLN A 648 4.71 -26.33 2.95
N PHE A 649 4.24 -25.53 2.00
CA PHE A 649 4.79 -24.22 1.70
C PHE A 649 3.76 -23.11 1.83
N ASN A 650 4.26 -21.93 2.18
CA ASN A 650 3.56 -20.68 2.04
C ASN A 650 4.50 -19.69 1.36
N ARG A 651 4.28 -19.54 0.06
CA ARG A 651 5.07 -18.77 -0.90
C ARG A 651 6.54 -19.24 -0.93
N PRO A 652 6.81 -20.43 -1.50
CA PRO A 652 8.18 -20.83 -1.74
C PRO A 652 8.80 -19.88 -2.79
N GLU A 653 9.91 -19.22 -2.44
CA GLU A 653 10.62 -18.31 -3.34
C GLU A 653 11.94 -18.96 -3.80
N GLY A 654 13.10 -18.52 -3.30
CA GLY A 654 14.41 -19.08 -3.69
C GLY A 654 14.53 -20.58 -3.46
N VAL A 655 15.21 -21.25 -4.39
CA VAL A 655 15.54 -22.68 -4.32
C VAL A 655 17.01 -22.86 -4.70
N THR A 656 17.73 -23.72 -4.00
CA THR A 656 19.08 -24.15 -4.38
C THR A 656 19.30 -25.62 -4.05
N CYS A 657 20.34 -26.24 -4.61
CA CYS A 657 20.69 -27.64 -4.36
C CYS A 657 22.14 -27.77 -3.88
N ASP A 658 22.42 -28.75 -3.02
CA ASP A 658 23.79 -29.15 -2.68
C ASP A 658 24.35 -30.15 -3.69
N ALA A 659 25.64 -30.50 -3.53
CA ALA A 659 26.31 -31.47 -4.41
C ALA A 659 25.67 -32.88 -4.37
N PRO A 660 25.18 -33.40 -3.23
CA PRO A 660 24.33 -34.59 -3.19
C PRO A 660 22.96 -34.44 -3.89
N GLY A 661 22.46 -33.22 -4.08
CA GLY A 661 21.18 -32.89 -4.71
C GLY A 661 20.02 -32.66 -3.74
N HIS A 662 20.28 -32.53 -2.44
CA HIS A 662 19.26 -32.08 -1.49
C HIS A 662 18.77 -30.69 -1.87
N ILE A 663 17.47 -30.47 -1.70
CA ILE A 663 16.78 -29.27 -2.16
C ILE A 663 16.53 -28.37 -0.96
N TYR A 664 17.10 -27.18 -0.99
CA TYR A 664 16.88 -26.12 0.00
C TYR A 664 15.87 -25.14 -0.57
N VAL A 665 14.91 -24.73 0.25
CA VAL A 665 13.79 -23.89 -0.17
C VAL A 665 13.55 -22.78 0.83
N ALA A 666 13.52 -21.55 0.34
CA ALA A 666 13.07 -20.39 1.09
C ALA A 666 11.53 -20.38 1.17
N ASP A 667 10.99 -20.86 2.28
CA ASP A 667 9.56 -20.88 2.57
C ASP A 667 9.15 -19.52 3.17
N SER A 668 8.99 -18.53 2.29
CA SER A 668 9.09 -17.11 2.63
C SER A 668 8.07 -16.68 3.68
N CYS A 669 6.78 -16.99 3.49
CA CYS A 669 5.73 -16.55 4.40
C CYS A 669 5.65 -17.39 5.68
N ASN A 670 6.33 -18.53 5.74
CA ASN A 670 6.51 -19.30 6.97
C ASN A 670 7.83 -18.95 7.70
N HIS A 671 8.62 -18.01 7.16
CA HIS A 671 9.83 -17.48 7.81
C HIS A 671 10.86 -18.56 8.14
N ARG A 672 11.04 -19.54 7.25
CA ARG A 672 11.95 -20.68 7.45
C ARG A 672 12.60 -21.14 6.15
N ILE A 673 13.67 -21.90 6.27
CA ILE A 673 14.23 -22.71 5.18
C ILE A 673 13.82 -24.16 5.40
N GLN A 674 13.36 -24.84 4.35
CA GLN A 674 13.08 -26.28 4.37
C GLN A 674 14.08 -27.02 3.50
N VAL A 675 14.44 -28.23 3.92
CA VAL A 675 15.41 -29.10 3.24
C VAL A 675 14.72 -30.42 2.88
N PHE A 676 14.89 -30.86 1.64
CA PHE A 676 14.31 -32.08 1.10
C PHE A 676 15.39 -32.97 0.49
N THR A 677 15.10 -34.27 0.42
CA THR A 677 15.90 -35.21 -0.38
C THR A 677 15.79 -34.89 -1.87
N PRO A 678 16.71 -35.40 -2.72
CA PRO A 678 16.59 -35.26 -4.17
C PRO A 678 15.24 -35.76 -4.73
N ASP A 679 14.63 -36.74 -4.06
CA ASP A 679 13.32 -37.33 -4.38
C ASP A 679 12.13 -36.60 -3.73
N GLY A 680 12.35 -35.44 -3.12
CA GLY A 680 11.30 -34.59 -2.58
C GLY A 680 10.74 -34.96 -1.20
N GLN A 681 11.41 -35.83 -0.44
CA GLN A 681 11.01 -36.14 0.93
C GLN A 681 11.53 -35.07 1.89
N TRP A 682 10.66 -34.57 2.78
CA TRP A 682 11.06 -33.57 3.77
C TRP A 682 12.08 -34.15 4.75
N MET A 683 13.17 -33.42 5.01
CA MET A 683 14.22 -33.83 5.93
C MET A 683 14.23 -33.01 7.22
N ARG A 684 14.28 -31.68 7.09
CA ARG A 684 14.40 -30.75 8.22
C ARG A 684 14.00 -29.33 7.82
N SER A 685 13.83 -28.47 8.82
CA SER A 685 13.63 -27.04 8.64
C SER A 685 14.31 -26.24 9.73
N PHE A 686 14.78 -25.04 9.42
CA PHE A 686 15.35 -24.10 10.38
C PHE A 686 14.94 -22.67 10.07
N GLY A 687 15.07 -21.80 11.05
CA GLY A 687 14.52 -20.45 11.02
C GLY A 687 13.14 -20.34 11.66
N ASN A 688 12.88 -19.17 12.23
CA ASN A 688 11.60 -18.78 12.81
C ASN A 688 11.39 -17.27 12.61
N PRO A 689 10.15 -16.75 12.65
CA PRO A 689 9.90 -15.32 12.54
C PRO A 689 10.70 -14.53 13.60
N GLY A 690 11.44 -13.50 13.18
CA GLY A 690 12.12 -12.58 14.10
C GLY A 690 13.28 -11.78 13.50
N LEU A 691 13.95 -11.02 14.37
CA LEU A 691 15.09 -10.13 14.05
C LEU A 691 16.44 -10.66 14.53
N LYS A 692 16.48 -11.72 15.35
CA LYS A 692 17.72 -12.25 15.91
C LYS A 692 18.48 -13.10 14.90
N LEU A 693 19.74 -13.40 15.18
CA LEU A 693 20.53 -14.41 14.45
C LEU A 693 19.78 -15.75 14.49
N GLY A 694 19.65 -16.40 13.33
CA GLY A 694 18.88 -17.64 13.16
C GLY A 694 17.37 -17.44 12.99
N SER A 695 16.81 -16.29 13.37
CA SER A 695 15.43 -15.94 13.03
C SER A 695 15.38 -15.27 11.66
N LEU A 696 14.35 -15.54 10.87
CA LEU A 696 14.20 -15.06 9.50
C LEU A 696 12.96 -14.19 9.35
N SER A 697 12.99 -13.24 8.42
CA SER A 697 11.81 -12.50 7.98
C SER A 697 11.74 -12.47 6.45
N TYR A 698 10.83 -13.27 5.89
CA TYR A 698 10.66 -13.44 4.45
C TYR A 698 11.96 -13.73 3.71
N PRO A 699 12.55 -14.93 3.89
CA PRO A 699 13.65 -15.36 3.03
C PRO A 699 13.15 -15.41 1.58
N TYR A 700 13.74 -14.63 0.68
CA TYR A 700 13.31 -14.48 -0.71
C TYR A 700 14.19 -15.24 -1.68
N ASP A 701 15.48 -15.33 -1.38
CA ASP A 701 16.43 -16.01 -2.23
C ASP A 701 17.50 -16.71 -1.41
N ILE A 702 18.06 -17.78 -1.97
CA ILE A 702 19.07 -18.60 -1.32
C ILE A 702 20.11 -19.07 -2.34
N VAL A 703 21.38 -19.04 -1.93
CA VAL A 703 22.49 -19.59 -2.71
C VAL A 703 23.45 -20.30 -1.77
N MET A 704 24.13 -21.31 -2.28
CA MET A 704 25.09 -22.09 -1.50
C MET A 704 26.48 -21.98 -2.10
N SER A 705 27.47 -21.77 -1.24
CA SER A 705 28.88 -21.77 -1.64
C SER A 705 29.39 -23.19 -1.91
N SER A 706 30.54 -23.29 -2.58
CA SER A 706 31.32 -24.51 -2.73
C SER A 706 31.65 -25.20 -1.39
N GLU A 707 31.81 -24.44 -0.31
CA GLU A 707 32.06 -24.98 1.04
C GLU A 707 30.78 -25.48 1.76
N GLY A 708 29.61 -25.36 1.13
CA GLY A 708 28.33 -25.76 1.72
C GLY A 708 27.66 -24.73 2.65
N HIS A 709 28.23 -23.53 2.81
CA HIS A 709 27.55 -22.44 3.52
C HIS A 709 26.34 -21.94 2.71
N LEU A 710 25.21 -21.77 3.38
CA LEU A 710 23.96 -21.29 2.80
C LEU A 710 23.78 -19.80 3.10
N TYR A 711 23.68 -19.00 2.05
CA TYR A 711 23.37 -17.58 2.13
C TYR A 711 21.87 -17.40 1.91
N VAL A 712 21.24 -16.64 2.78
CA VAL A 712 19.79 -16.41 2.78
C VAL A 712 19.52 -14.92 2.68
N CYS A 713 18.89 -14.51 1.58
CA CYS A 713 18.44 -13.15 1.34
C CYS A 713 17.10 -12.90 2.02
N GLU A 714 17.06 -11.99 3.01
CA GLU A 714 15.84 -11.65 3.72
C GLU A 714 15.25 -10.33 3.20
N PHE A 715 14.11 -10.43 2.52
CA PHE A 715 13.36 -9.26 2.08
C PHE A 715 12.83 -8.47 3.28
N GLY A 716 12.25 -9.16 4.27
CA GLY A 716 11.54 -8.52 5.37
C GLY A 716 12.45 -7.77 6.34
N ASN A 717 13.67 -8.26 6.55
CA ASN A 717 14.65 -7.65 7.46
C ASN A 717 15.71 -6.80 6.72
N SER A 718 15.68 -6.76 5.38
CA SER A 718 16.68 -6.07 4.55
C SER A 718 18.11 -6.45 4.93
N ARG A 719 18.40 -7.76 4.97
CA ARG A 719 19.71 -8.30 5.36
C ARG A 719 19.99 -9.64 4.67
N ILE A 720 21.22 -10.12 4.76
CA ILE A 720 21.60 -11.48 4.40
C ILE A 720 21.99 -12.23 5.67
N GLN A 721 21.64 -13.51 5.78
CA GLN A 721 22.15 -14.41 6.83
C GLN A 721 22.92 -15.57 6.22
N ILE A 722 24.02 -15.96 6.86
CA ILE A 722 24.81 -17.13 6.49
C ILE A 722 24.55 -18.25 7.50
N PHE A 723 24.32 -19.44 7.00
CA PHE A 723 24.17 -20.66 7.77
C PHE A 723 25.23 -21.68 7.37
N ASP A 724 25.65 -22.51 8.32
CA ASP A 724 26.50 -23.65 8.03
C ASP A 724 25.70 -24.78 7.32
N PRO A 725 26.37 -25.82 6.80
CA PRO A 725 25.69 -26.95 6.16
C PRO A 725 24.67 -27.66 7.06
N SER A 726 24.81 -27.58 8.38
CA SER A 726 23.88 -28.14 9.36
C SER A 726 22.66 -27.24 9.63
N GLY A 727 22.63 -26.03 9.09
CA GLY A 727 21.58 -25.02 9.30
C GLY A 727 21.73 -24.20 10.58
N LEU A 728 22.91 -24.18 11.19
CA LEU A 728 23.20 -23.27 12.30
C LEU A 728 23.59 -21.90 11.76
N PRO A 729 23.05 -20.79 12.31
CA PRO A 729 23.34 -19.45 11.82
C PRO A 729 24.75 -19.02 12.24
N ILE A 730 25.49 -18.40 11.32
CA ILE A 730 26.87 -17.96 11.51
C ILE A 730 26.92 -16.44 11.68
N GLU A 731 26.47 -15.67 10.68
CA GLU A 731 26.52 -14.21 10.71
C GLU A 731 25.34 -13.54 10.00
N ILE A 732 25.09 -12.28 10.36
CA ILE A 732 24.17 -11.37 9.68
C ILE A 732 25.01 -10.32 8.95
N LEU A 733 24.64 -10.05 7.71
CA LEU A 733 25.26 -9.03 6.90
C LEU A 733 24.25 -7.97 6.48
N GLY A 734 24.67 -6.72 6.62
CA GLY A 734 23.88 -5.54 6.32
C GLY A 734 22.72 -5.32 7.29
N GLY A 735 21.67 -4.69 6.77
CA GLY A 735 20.52 -4.21 7.52
C GLY A 735 19.83 -3.07 6.76
N PRO A 736 18.67 -2.59 7.21
CA PRO A 736 17.92 -1.56 6.50
C PRO A 736 18.70 -0.25 6.36
N GLY A 737 18.96 0.19 5.12
CA GLY A 737 19.60 1.47 4.82
C GLY A 737 20.07 1.61 3.37
N ALA A 738 20.64 2.77 3.04
CA ALA A 738 21.11 3.12 1.69
C ALA A 738 22.65 3.24 1.56
N SER A 739 23.40 3.22 2.66
CA SER A 739 24.88 3.23 2.62
C SER A 739 25.43 1.90 2.06
N PRO A 740 26.65 1.85 1.50
CA PRO A 740 27.30 0.59 1.15
C PRO A 740 27.34 -0.37 2.36
N GLY A 741 27.04 -1.65 2.13
CA GLY A 741 26.86 -2.66 3.16
C GLY A 741 25.45 -2.71 3.77
N MET A 742 24.66 -1.64 3.66
CA MET A 742 23.24 -1.62 4.07
C MET A 742 22.34 -1.88 2.87
N LEU A 743 21.20 -2.52 3.10
CA LEU A 743 20.28 -3.00 2.06
C LEU A 743 18.88 -2.40 2.25
N SER A 744 18.10 -2.35 1.18
CA SER A 744 16.69 -2.01 1.21
C SER A 744 15.93 -2.96 0.31
N ASN A 745 15.05 -3.77 0.91
CA ASN A 745 14.25 -4.77 0.20
C ASN A 745 15.12 -5.55 -0.81
N PRO A 746 16.14 -6.31 -0.35
CA PRO A 746 16.96 -7.11 -1.25
C PRO A 746 16.14 -8.28 -1.82
N TRP A 747 16.37 -8.64 -3.08
CA TRP A 747 15.51 -9.61 -3.79
C TRP A 747 16.19 -10.91 -4.17
N ALA A 748 17.49 -10.85 -4.47
CA ALA A 748 18.22 -11.98 -5.01
C ALA A 748 19.70 -11.90 -4.66
N ILE A 749 20.34 -13.06 -4.67
CA ILE A 749 21.78 -13.22 -4.38
C ILE A 749 22.43 -14.24 -5.31
N ALA A 750 23.72 -14.06 -5.59
CA ALA A 750 24.54 -15.05 -6.29
C ALA A 750 25.99 -14.96 -5.81
N LEU A 751 26.73 -16.05 -5.99
CA LEU A 751 28.15 -16.14 -5.69
C LEU A 751 28.94 -16.26 -6.99
N ASP A 752 30.10 -15.61 -7.07
CA ASP A 752 31.11 -15.91 -8.10
C ASP A 752 32.06 -17.02 -7.67
N SER A 753 32.92 -17.46 -8.58
CA SER A 753 33.89 -18.55 -8.35
C SER A 753 34.88 -18.28 -7.21
N LYS A 754 35.05 -17.01 -6.81
CA LYS A 754 35.91 -16.57 -5.70
C LYS A 754 35.15 -16.46 -4.38
N GLY A 755 33.85 -16.77 -4.37
CA GLY A 755 32.98 -16.65 -3.21
C GLY A 755 32.59 -15.21 -2.87
N ASN A 756 32.74 -14.25 -3.80
CA ASN A 756 32.16 -12.92 -3.61
C ASN A 756 30.65 -12.99 -3.74
N LEU A 757 29.93 -12.26 -2.89
CA LEU A 757 28.47 -12.24 -2.89
C LEU A 757 27.95 -11.02 -3.65
N TYR A 758 27.10 -11.26 -4.65
CA TYR A 758 26.31 -10.23 -5.30
C TYR A 758 24.91 -10.20 -4.69
N VAL A 759 24.44 -9.00 -4.36
CA VAL A 759 23.12 -8.77 -3.76
C VAL A 759 22.35 -7.79 -4.63
N ALA A 760 21.16 -8.19 -5.09
CA ALA A 760 20.19 -7.31 -5.73
C ALA A 760 19.51 -6.45 -4.67
N ASP A 761 20.10 -5.30 -4.38
CA ASP A 761 19.62 -4.30 -3.43
C ASP A 761 18.49 -3.47 -4.08
N ALA A 762 17.35 -4.13 -4.27
CA ALA A 762 16.30 -3.70 -5.19
C ALA A 762 15.70 -2.35 -4.81
N GLY A 763 15.46 -2.12 -3.52
CA GLY A 763 14.93 -0.85 -2.99
C GLY A 763 15.88 0.33 -3.21
N ASN A 764 17.19 0.09 -3.23
CA ASN A 764 18.21 1.11 -3.54
C ASN A 764 18.60 1.17 -5.02
N HIS A 765 17.94 0.39 -5.89
CA HIS A 765 18.17 0.40 -7.34
C HIS A 765 19.64 0.14 -7.74
N ARG A 766 20.32 -0.76 -7.03
CA ARG A 766 21.74 -1.07 -7.26
C ARG A 766 22.04 -2.54 -6.99
N ILE A 767 23.22 -2.98 -7.41
CA ILE A 767 23.81 -4.25 -6.97
C ILE A 767 24.93 -3.95 -5.98
N GLN A 768 25.06 -4.76 -4.95
CA GLN A 768 26.22 -4.71 -4.06
C GLN A 768 27.03 -5.99 -4.21
N LYS A 769 28.34 -5.84 -4.46
CA LYS A 769 29.31 -6.93 -4.48
C LYS A 769 30.10 -6.91 -3.18
N TRP A 770 29.92 -7.91 -2.33
CA TRP A 770 30.72 -8.12 -1.13
C TRP A 770 31.92 -8.98 -1.46
N ILE A 771 33.10 -8.42 -1.22
CA ILE A 771 34.39 -9.01 -1.59
C ILE A 771 34.83 -9.97 -0.49
N ARG A 772 35.07 -11.22 -0.86
CA ARG A 772 35.51 -12.29 0.03
C ARG A 772 36.87 -11.96 0.63
N LYS A 773 37.04 -12.23 1.93
CA LYS A 773 38.37 -12.19 2.56
C LYS A 773 39.24 -13.30 1.99
N VAL A 774 40.45 -12.95 1.56
CA VAL A 774 41.46 -13.93 1.18
C VAL A 774 42.21 -14.33 2.46
N GLU A 775 42.15 -15.61 2.85
CA GLU A 775 43.02 -16.12 3.91
C GLU A 775 44.48 -15.99 3.43
N LYS A 776 45.30 -15.25 4.17
CA LYS A 776 46.75 -15.28 3.95
C LYS A 776 47.23 -16.63 4.46
N GLU A 777 47.64 -17.51 3.56
CA GLU A 777 48.46 -18.66 3.95
C GLU A 777 49.73 -18.11 4.61
N ASP A 778 49.95 -18.46 5.88
CA ASP A 778 51.25 -18.25 6.51
C ASP A 778 52.31 -19.01 5.67
N PRO A 779 53.45 -18.38 5.35
CA PRO A 779 54.51 -19.09 4.64
C PRO A 779 54.90 -20.34 5.44
N PRO A 780 55.21 -21.47 4.78
CA PRO A 780 55.60 -22.68 5.47
C PRO A 780 56.74 -22.35 6.44
N GLN A 781 56.55 -22.69 7.72
CA GLN A 781 57.59 -22.48 8.72
C GLN A 781 58.86 -23.24 8.31
N PRO A 782 60.04 -22.61 8.46
CA PRO A 782 61.30 -23.09 7.91
C PRO A 782 61.76 -24.45 8.46
#